data_AF-A0A939YT90-F1
#
_entry.id   AF-A0A939YT90-F1
#
_cell.length_a   1.000
_cell.length_b   1.000
_cell.length_c   1.000
_cell.angle_alpha   90.00
_cell.angle_beta   90.00
_cell.angle_gamma   90.00
#
_symmetry.space_group_name_H-M   'P 1'
#
loop_
_entity.id
_entity.type
_entity.pdbx_description
1 polymer ?
#
loop_
_entity_poly.entity_id
_entity_poly.type
_entity_poly.pdbx_seq_one_letter_code
_entity_poly.pdbx_strand_id
1 'polypeptide(L)'
;MNTKRIIAGAAALLITFSSSGIMLPGMVQLYQASAAGELYTYDNWEYEKVAGGIKLMRFTPGDVYHTITIPAELDGQKVVMVSAGIIEENTRCGSLIIEDPSIPFDGNLLEHSRVYSVECTDYYLYRFTTDANAWEIGYSPLYLYDDDKISDYDPVTGEINTKLTPDQQRFREKYCEYVDGQYRVCRTTDIEVPATVAGADIIALQNGCFQNAEVIDNVILPDTLRVLNEYCFSGSSVKTVNIPESVYFLCDNCFENCLRLEKPEIPDSVVAVSRSAFVGTKFYDAKAAKASDVYGYWMRMYGKEGDWKVRYVMGDDLSLYVMPIGYCGKDTVVDYPEKIAGYPVNYDYESLDYYEPESSLLSSCENVSEIRFPEKLDYIPLLRNSYIKSIDIPAGVTEIPIMAFQECKGLTSVSIPSTVKTVGVGAFAECSNLSDVKIEGDSIEIQWGCFEQTNLKSIELPGNAVVRSSALNQGLRSLSFRAGDKAEICTAALSGLSSLKEISFSPDLKEIYIGDKAFSATGLEKLELGSNVREISHSAFKDCSDLKTFSLSGDSRIASESFMNDIGLEKVTLKGIHNIESLAFSGCKSLKEIELDTACPVAPDAFDFCSELEYINGIKVLGEKDTSFAPEISDFVIKSFDGSTGVGFMERFVKNNVKAVVAEVTNDKMSDIEKAKALHDWICDHTRYAEENVFHAGNHTDTAVFTDGVAVCEGYARTYNLLLNEAGIKSWYVKNMKHTWNIAMIDGKAFHIDTTWDDEEDSTNWFMCSDKELRKAGGDHSSWTADIPSDLHSFQTGDMPECTVMMGDLDDDGDFDTADLAELREMILSSAKYDIRSDLDFNGKLNAGDLAAAVIRLDSPGLKMGDIDRDGLITSADASLLLDEYSLMSVSDGKTFTERETLIADVNVDGQVNAADASAILGYYTYISTGGTDNIAAYTENK
;
A
#
# COMPACT_ATOMS: atom_id res chain seq x y z
N MET A 1 18.04 30.07 -13.06
CA MET A 1 18.42 29.97 -14.48
C MET A 1 18.20 28.53 -14.93
N ASN A 2 17.32 28.34 -15.92
CA ASN A 2 17.11 27.20 -16.86
C ASN A 2 17.78 25.86 -16.51
N THR A 3 17.04 24.75 -16.30
CA THR A 3 16.23 23.99 -17.29
C THR A 3 15.10 23.20 -16.59
N LYS A 4 13.82 23.57 -16.71
CA LYS A 4 12.75 22.96 -17.55
C LYS A 4 12.68 21.41 -17.64
N ARG A 5 11.54 20.89 -17.16
CA ARG A 5 10.82 19.64 -17.47
C ARG A 5 11.44 18.31 -17.03
N ILE A 6 11.14 17.91 -15.79
CA ILE A 6 11.03 16.51 -15.35
C ILE A 6 9.81 16.40 -14.43
N ILE A 7 8.60 16.44 -14.97
CA ILE A 7 7.36 15.97 -14.30
C ILE A 7 6.41 15.54 -15.43
N ALA A 8 6.27 14.22 -15.61
CA ALA A 8 5.23 13.47 -16.36
C ALA A 8 5.85 12.14 -16.84
N GLY A 9 6.04 11.21 -15.90
CA GLY A 9 6.69 9.94 -16.21
C GLY A 9 6.63 8.95 -15.06
N ALA A 10 5.51 8.90 -14.34
CA ALA A 10 5.20 7.86 -13.36
C ALA A 10 3.72 7.96 -12.98
N ALA A 11 2.85 7.26 -13.73
CA ALA A 11 1.53 6.75 -13.33
C ALA A 11 0.68 6.47 -14.59
N ALA A 12 1.15 5.56 -15.43
CA ALA A 12 0.30 4.76 -16.31
C ALA A 12 0.66 3.30 -16.09
N LEU A 13 0.64 2.88 -14.82
CA LEU A 13 0.52 1.47 -14.49
C LEU A 13 -0.98 1.18 -14.63
N LEU A 14 -1.39 0.83 -15.84
CA LEU A 14 -2.69 0.21 -16.06
C LEU A 14 -2.74 -1.03 -15.19
N ILE A 15 -3.71 -1.02 -14.27
CA ILE A 15 -4.27 -2.21 -13.66
C ILE A 15 -4.65 -3.13 -14.82
N THR A 16 -3.81 -4.10 -15.10
CA THR A 16 -4.22 -5.30 -15.83
C THR A 16 -5.33 -5.92 -15.00
N PHE A 17 -6.54 -5.99 -15.55
CA PHE A 17 -7.51 -6.98 -15.07
C PHE A 17 -6.80 -8.33 -15.09
N SER A 18 -6.59 -8.91 -13.92
CA SER A 18 -6.15 -10.29 -13.77
C SER A 18 -7.36 -11.19 -14.05
N SER A 19 -7.65 -11.42 -15.32
CA SER A 19 -8.29 -12.65 -15.77
C SER A 19 -7.17 -13.59 -16.21
N SER A 20 -7.07 -14.73 -15.55
CA SER A 20 -6.13 -15.81 -15.81
C SER A 20 -6.42 -16.46 -17.16
N GLY A 21 -6.07 -15.78 -18.26
CA GLY A 21 -6.18 -16.30 -19.62
C GLY A 21 -5.12 -17.37 -19.91
N ILE A 22 -5.53 -18.46 -20.53
CA ILE A 22 -4.65 -19.55 -20.97
C ILE A 22 -4.17 -19.23 -22.39
N MET A 23 -2.85 -19.14 -22.61
CA MET A 23 -2.26 -19.13 -23.96
C MET A 23 -2.05 -20.56 -24.47
N LEU A 24 -2.52 -20.85 -25.69
CA LEU A 24 -2.18 -22.07 -26.43
C LEU A 24 -0.73 -22.01 -26.95
N PRO A 25 -0.01 -23.15 -27.08
CA PRO A 25 1.28 -23.18 -27.77
C PRO A 25 1.10 -22.88 -29.27
N GLY A 26 2.14 -22.39 -29.93
CA GLY A 26 2.11 -22.06 -31.37
C GLY A 26 1.74 -23.27 -32.26
N MET A 27 1.09 -22.99 -33.39
CA MET A 27 0.55 -23.90 -34.43
C MET A 27 0.52 -25.40 -34.07
N VAL A 28 -0.67 -25.94 -33.79
CA VAL A 28 -0.85 -27.38 -33.50
C VAL A 28 -1.41 -28.11 -34.73
N GLN A 29 -0.60 -29.01 -35.31
CA GLN A 29 -1.04 -29.93 -36.36
C GLN A 29 -1.77 -31.13 -35.74
N LEU A 30 -3.04 -31.35 -36.12
CA LEU A 30 -3.92 -32.36 -35.50
C LEU A 30 -3.62 -33.82 -35.92
N TYR A 31 -2.52 -34.07 -36.65
CA TYR A 31 -2.24 -35.33 -37.36
C TYR A 31 -1.34 -36.34 -36.63
N GLN A 32 -0.90 -36.11 -35.39
CA GLN A 32 0.16 -36.95 -34.78
C GLN A 32 -0.30 -38.18 -33.96
N ALA A 33 -1.58 -38.33 -33.61
CA ALA A 33 -2.06 -39.46 -32.80
C ALA A 33 -2.77 -40.56 -33.61
N SER A 34 -2.35 -41.81 -33.43
CA SER A 34 -2.74 -42.96 -34.26
C SER A 34 -4.00 -43.69 -33.77
N ALA A 35 -4.36 -43.57 -32.48
CA ALA A 35 -5.54 -44.21 -31.90
C ALA A 35 -6.27 -43.34 -30.85
N ALA A 36 -7.57 -43.57 -30.62
CA ALA A 36 -8.36 -42.88 -29.60
C ALA A 36 -7.93 -43.30 -28.17
N GLY A 37 -7.82 -42.34 -27.25
CA GLY A 37 -7.32 -42.53 -25.88
C GLY A 37 -5.80 -42.47 -25.74
N GLU A 38 -5.07 -42.19 -26.83
CA GLU A 38 -3.61 -42.04 -26.82
C GLU A 38 -3.23 -40.64 -26.31
N LEU A 39 -2.40 -40.59 -25.25
CA LEU A 39 -1.89 -39.36 -24.64
C LEU A 39 -0.50 -39.04 -25.22
N TYR A 40 -0.28 -37.79 -25.62
CA TYR A 40 1.04 -37.30 -26.03
C TYR A 40 1.29 -35.89 -25.49
N THR A 41 2.56 -35.48 -25.41
CA THR A 41 2.97 -34.19 -24.84
C THR A 41 3.71 -33.32 -25.85
N TYR A 42 3.39 -32.03 -25.87
CA TYR A 42 4.08 -31.02 -26.68
C TYR A 42 4.03 -29.66 -25.96
N ASP A 43 5.20 -29.07 -25.73
CA ASP A 43 5.40 -27.74 -25.12
C ASP A 43 4.62 -27.49 -23.81
N ASN A 44 4.79 -28.39 -22.82
CA ASN A 44 4.15 -28.39 -21.49
C ASN A 44 2.62 -28.67 -21.45
N TRP A 45 2.06 -29.13 -22.57
CA TRP A 45 0.66 -29.58 -22.67
C TRP A 45 0.55 -31.10 -22.87
N GLU A 46 -0.47 -31.71 -22.27
CA GLU A 46 -0.93 -33.09 -22.55
C GLU A 46 -2.15 -33.05 -23.49
N TYR A 47 -2.13 -33.90 -24.50
CA TYR A 47 -3.18 -34.01 -25.52
C TYR A 47 -3.76 -35.41 -25.50
N GLU A 48 -5.09 -35.51 -25.49
CA GLU A 48 -5.83 -36.78 -25.55
C GLU A 48 -6.72 -36.81 -26.80
N LYS A 49 -6.55 -37.81 -27.66
CA LYS A 49 -7.46 -38.02 -28.80
C LYS A 49 -8.78 -38.61 -28.29
N VAL A 50 -9.89 -37.88 -28.40
CA VAL A 50 -11.22 -38.29 -27.93
C VAL A 50 -12.15 -38.58 -29.12
N ALA A 51 -13.26 -39.29 -28.87
CA ALA A 51 -14.26 -39.53 -29.91
C ALA A 51 -14.83 -38.19 -30.41
N GLY A 52 -14.56 -37.86 -31.67
CA GLY A 52 -15.01 -36.61 -32.30
C GLY A 52 -14.05 -35.43 -32.18
N GLY A 53 -12.82 -35.57 -31.65
CA GLY A 53 -11.90 -34.44 -31.51
C GLY A 53 -10.58 -34.69 -30.76
N ILE A 54 -9.89 -33.61 -30.37
CA ILE A 54 -8.70 -33.61 -29.51
C ILE A 54 -9.00 -32.80 -28.24
N LYS A 55 -8.71 -33.39 -27.09
CA LYS A 55 -8.86 -32.78 -25.77
C LYS A 55 -7.49 -32.30 -25.26
N LEU A 56 -7.38 -31.02 -24.91
CA LEU A 56 -6.16 -30.41 -24.36
C LEU A 56 -6.23 -30.33 -22.83
N MET A 57 -5.13 -30.69 -22.15
CA MET A 57 -4.98 -30.71 -20.69
C MET A 57 -3.63 -30.09 -20.29
N ARG A 58 -3.62 -29.13 -19.36
CA ARG A 58 -2.38 -28.48 -18.88
C ARG A 58 -1.78 -29.22 -17.67
N PHE A 59 -0.44 -29.23 -17.56
CA PHE A 59 0.25 -29.58 -16.31
C PHE A 59 0.81 -28.32 -15.61
N THR A 60 0.27 -27.99 -14.43
CA THR A 60 0.98 -27.16 -13.43
C THR A 60 0.71 -27.73 -12.04
N PRO A 61 1.72 -27.91 -11.15
CA PRO A 61 1.49 -28.43 -9.81
C PRO A 61 0.75 -27.38 -8.97
N GLY A 62 -0.51 -27.63 -8.62
CA GLY A 62 -1.25 -26.85 -7.62
C GLY A 62 -2.69 -26.46 -7.97
N ASP A 63 -3.11 -26.42 -9.24
CA ASP A 63 -4.43 -25.90 -9.63
C ASP A 63 -5.21 -26.80 -10.61
N VAL A 64 -6.52 -26.54 -10.67
CA VAL A 64 -7.59 -27.29 -11.35
C VAL A 64 -7.31 -27.53 -12.84
N TYR A 65 -7.60 -28.74 -13.33
CA TYR A 65 -7.51 -29.11 -14.75
C TYR A 65 -8.49 -28.30 -15.60
N HIS A 66 -7.99 -27.46 -16.51
CA HIS A 66 -8.81 -26.90 -17.59
C HIS A 66 -8.78 -27.85 -18.79
N THR A 67 -9.96 -28.21 -19.30
CA THR A 67 -10.15 -29.13 -20.42
C THR A 67 -10.80 -28.41 -21.59
N ILE A 68 -10.20 -28.46 -22.78
CA ILE A 68 -10.78 -27.89 -24.02
C ILE A 68 -10.82 -28.99 -25.08
N THR A 69 -11.98 -29.22 -25.71
CA THR A 69 -12.15 -30.21 -26.78
C THR A 69 -12.30 -29.52 -28.13
N ILE A 70 -11.37 -29.77 -29.06
CA ILE A 70 -11.40 -29.31 -30.45
C ILE A 70 -12.01 -30.42 -31.32
N PRO A 71 -13.10 -30.17 -32.06
CA PRO A 71 -13.73 -31.20 -32.89
C PRO A 71 -12.85 -31.61 -34.10
N ALA A 72 -12.91 -32.88 -34.50
CA ALA A 72 -12.14 -33.45 -35.62
C ALA A 72 -12.74 -33.09 -36.99
N GLU A 73 -14.04 -32.82 -37.00
CA GLU A 73 -14.80 -32.32 -38.15
C GLU A 73 -15.73 -31.21 -37.62
N LEU A 74 -15.87 -30.12 -38.39
CA LEU A 74 -16.79 -29.01 -38.14
C LEU A 74 -17.70 -28.88 -39.37
N ASP A 75 -18.99 -29.16 -39.20
CA ASP A 75 -20.02 -29.18 -40.25
C ASP A 75 -19.60 -29.89 -41.55
N GLY A 76 -19.06 -31.10 -41.41
CA GLY A 76 -18.66 -31.94 -42.53
C GLY A 76 -17.30 -31.59 -43.16
N GLN A 77 -16.64 -30.54 -42.67
CA GLN A 77 -15.26 -30.20 -43.04
C GLN A 77 -14.27 -30.69 -42.00
N LYS A 78 -13.13 -31.20 -42.47
CA LYS A 78 -12.06 -31.67 -41.58
C LYS A 78 -11.22 -30.50 -41.10
N VAL A 79 -11.09 -30.38 -39.79
CA VAL A 79 -10.24 -29.36 -39.15
C VAL A 79 -8.82 -29.90 -39.13
N VAL A 80 -7.90 -29.20 -39.76
CA VAL A 80 -6.53 -29.71 -39.97
C VAL A 80 -5.49 -29.03 -39.09
N MET A 81 -5.73 -27.78 -38.71
CA MET A 81 -4.83 -26.99 -37.87
C MET A 81 -5.57 -25.84 -37.18
N VAL A 82 -5.10 -25.47 -35.98
CA VAL A 82 -5.59 -24.32 -35.21
C VAL A 82 -4.39 -23.44 -34.84
N SER A 83 -4.55 -22.11 -34.93
CA SER A 83 -3.51 -21.11 -34.66
C SER A 83 -3.98 -20.03 -33.65
N ALA A 84 -3.02 -19.40 -32.98
CA ALA A 84 -3.02 -18.70 -31.69
C ALA A 84 -4.22 -17.80 -31.29
N GLY A 85 -4.54 -17.77 -29.99
CA GLY A 85 -5.38 -16.74 -29.32
C GLY A 85 -5.65 -17.04 -27.82
N ILE A 86 -5.78 -16.00 -26.98
CA ILE A 86 -6.07 -16.11 -25.52
C ILE A 86 -7.44 -16.76 -25.31
N ILE A 87 -7.49 -17.87 -24.56
CA ILE A 87 -8.74 -18.49 -24.12
C ILE A 87 -8.99 -18.07 -22.67
N GLU A 88 -9.91 -17.14 -22.46
CA GLU A 88 -10.51 -16.89 -21.15
C GLU A 88 -11.78 -17.74 -20.96
N GLU A 89 -12.25 -17.84 -19.72
CA GLU A 89 -13.52 -18.47 -19.36
C GLU A 89 -14.68 -17.75 -20.10
N ASN A 90 -15.01 -18.27 -21.29
CA ASN A 90 -15.99 -17.82 -22.31
C ASN A 90 -15.41 -17.32 -23.65
N THR A 91 -14.80 -18.29 -24.35
CA THR A 91 -14.68 -18.47 -25.83
C THR A 91 -13.95 -17.40 -26.65
N ARG A 92 -12.70 -17.68 -27.04
CA ARG A 92 -12.03 -17.12 -28.24
C ARG A 92 -11.22 -18.21 -28.93
N CYS A 93 -11.42 -18.41 -30.23
CA CYS A 93 -10.52 -19.19 -31.09
C CYS A 93 -9.93 -18.20 -32.08
N GLY A 94 -8.60 -18.03 -32.12
CA GLY A 94 -7.98 -16.97 -32.93
C GLY A 94 -8.07 -17.22 -34.43
N SER A 95 -7.70 -18.42 -34.90
CA SER A 95 -7.72 -18.74 -36.34
C SER A 95 -8.00 -20.22 -36.60
N LEU A 96 -8.81 -20.49 -37.63
CA LEU A 96 -9.11 -21.84 -38.13
C LEU A 96 -8.54 -22.07 -39.53
N ILE A 97 -7.99 -23.26 -39.80
CA ILE A 97 -7.49 -23.68 -41.12
C ILE A 97 -8.25 -24.94 -41.57
N ILE A 98 -8.82 -24.88 -42.77
CA ILE A 98 -9.71 -25.93 -43.33
C ILE A 98 -9.17 -26.49 -44.65
N GLU A 99 -9.47 -27.76 -44.95
CA GLU A 99 -8.80 -28.54 -46.02
C GLU A 99 -9.44 -28.40 -47.42
N ASP A 100 -10.74 -28.12 -47.56
CA ASP A 100 -11.44 -28.04 -48.86
C ASP A 100 -12.46 -26.89 -48.93
N PRO A 101 -12.14 -25.76 -49.60
CA PRO A 101 -13.05 -24.61 -49.71
C PRO A 101 -14.27 -24.86 -50.62
N SER A 102 -14.32 -25.98 -51.36
CA SER A 102 -15.41 -26.29 -52.29
C SER A 102 -16.61 -26.99 -51.65
N ILE A 103 -16.51 -27.36 -50.37
CA ILE A 103 -17.61 -27.95 -49.59
C ILE A 103 -18.40 -26.82 -48.91
N PRO A 104 -19.68 -26.60 -49.25
CA PRO A 104 -20.50 -25.60 -48.58
C PRO A 104 -20.62 -25.92 -47.08
N PHE A 105 -20.49 -24.92 -46.22
CA PHE A 105 -20.89 -25.06 -44.82
C PHE A 105 -22.42 -25.10 -44.77
N ASP A 106 -22.99 -26.18 -44.25
CA ASP A 106 -24.43 -26.29 -44.03
C ASP A 106 -24.80 -25.61 -42.70
N GLY A 107 -25.12 -24.31 -42.75
CA GLY A 107 -25.56 -23.54 -41.59
C GLY A 107 -24.70 -22.31 -41.30
N ASN A 108 -25.21 -21.43 -40.43
CA ASN A 108 -24.59 -20.18 -40.00
C ASN A 108 -23.40 -20.46 -39.06
N LEU A 109 -22.37 -21.15 -39.57
CA LEU A 109 -21.22 -21.71 -38.83
C LEU A 109 -20.55 -20.71 -37.87
N LEU A 110 -20.48 -19.45 -38.28
CA LEU A 110 -19.77 -18.38 -37.58
C LEU A 110 -20.70 -17.52 -36.70
N GLU A 111 -22.01 -17.73 -36.81
CA GLU A 111 -23.03 -17.05 -36.00
C GLU A 111 -22.83 -17.42 -34.52
N HIS A 112 -22.65 -16.41 -33.66
CA HIS A 112 -22.27 -16.57 -32.25
C HIS A 112 -20.90 -17.22 -31.98
N SER A 113 -20.14 -17.61 -33.02
CA SER A 113 -18.73 -18.00 -32.87
C SER A 113 -17.89 -16.75 -32.58
N ARG A 114 -16.78 -16.86 -31.84
CA ARG A 114 -15.80 -15.77 -31.63
C ARG A 114 -14.50 -16.02 -32.40
N VAL A 115 -14.61 -16.65 -33.58
CA VAL A 115 -13.49 -16.88 -34.51
C VAL A 115 -13.09 -15.55 -35.15
N TYR A 116 -11.80 -15.23 -35.16
CA TYR A 116 -11.30 -13.95 -35.70
C TYR A 116 -10.81 -14.04 -37.14
N SER A 117 -10.26 -15.19 -37.55
CA SER A 117 -9.93 -15.46 -38.95
C SER A 117 -10.15 -16.91 -39.37
N VAL A 118 -10.42 -17.12 -40.66
CA VAL A 118 -10.52 -18.43 -41.30
C VAL A 118 -9.63 -18.45 -42.53
N GLU A 119 -8.66 -19.35 -42.57
CA GLU A 119 -7.77 -19.50 -43.73
C GLU A 119 -8.17 -20.74 -44.54
N CYS A 120 -8.36 -20.53 -45.84
CA CYS A 120 -8.64 -21.56 -46.84
C CYS A 120 -7.49 -21.62 -47.87
N THR A 121 -7.45 -22.67 -48.67
CA THR A 121 -6.42 -22.87 -49.71
C THR A 121 -6.30 -21.68 -50.68
N ASP A 122 -7.41 -21.03 -51.03
CA ASP A 122 -7.45 -19.97 -52.05
C ASP A 122 -7.66 -18.55 -51.47
N TYR A 123 -8.22 -18.42 -50.27
CA TYR A 123 -8.56 -17.13 -49.63
C TYR A 123 -8.52 -17.21 -48.10
N TYR A 124 -8.39 -16.07 -47.43
CA TYR A 124 -8.46 -15.90 -45.99
C TYR A 124 -9.59 -14.92 -45.65
N LEU A 125 -10.26 -15.16 -44.53
CA LEU A 125 -11.35 -14.35 -44.00
C LEU A 125 -10.94 -13.74 -42.67
N TYR A 126 -11.24 -12.46 -42.47
CA TYR A 126 -11.09 -11.77 -41.19
C TYR A 126 -12.44 -11.24 -40.73
N ARG A 127 -12.70 -11.31 -39.43
CA ARG A 127 -13.99 -10.89 -38.88
C ARG A 127 -14.07 -9.37 -38.73
N PHE A 128 -15.21 -8.78 -39.14
CA PHE A 128 -15.47 -7.33 -39.13
C PHE A 128 -15.63 -6.76 -37.71
N THR A 129 -16.58 -7.28 -36.92
CA THR A 129 -16.77 -6.88 -35.52
C THR A 129 -17.07 -8.11 -34.65
N THR A 130 -16.94 -7.96 -33.33
CA THR A 130 -17.17 -9.04 -32.36
C THR A 130 -18.62 -9.53 -32.34
N ASP A 131 -19.56 -8.74 -32.84
CA ASP A 131 -21.00 -8.95 -32.68
C ASP A 131 -21.76 -9.15 -34.00
N ALA A 132 -21.24 -8.67 -35.14
CA ALA A 132 -21.81 -8.93 -36.46
C ALA A 132 -21.30 -10.24 -37.10
N ASN A 133 -22.16 -10.95 -37.84
CA ASN A 133 -21.78 -12.06 -38.73
C ASN A 133 -21.32 -11.52 -40.09
N ALA A 134 -20.33 -10.63 -40.08
CA ALA A 134 -19.82 -9.93 -41.25
C ALA A 134 -18.30 -10.06 -41.34
N TRP A 135 -17.79 -10.26 -42.56
CA TRP A 135 -16.41 -10.69 -42.78
C TRP A 135 -15.74 -9.94 -43.94
N GLU A 136 -14.44 -9.73 -43.79
CA GLU A 136 -13.53 -9.28 -44.84
C GLU A 136 -12.90 -10.49 -45.52
N ILE A 137 -12.79 -10.48 -46.86
CA ILE A 137 -12.09 -11.52 -47.62
C ILE A 137 -10.79 -10.97 -48.20
N GLY A 138 -9.70 -11.74 -48.11
CA GLY A 138 -8.56 -11.54 -48.98
C GLY A 138 -8.08 -12.84 -49.61
N TYR A 139 -7.34 -12.72 -50.71
CA TYR A 139 -6.88 -13.87 -51.49
C TYR A 139 -5.42 -14.16 -51.20
N SER A 140 -5.06 -15.44 -51.13
CA SER A 140 -3.68 -15.86 -50.86
C SER A 140 -2.73 -15.42 -51.98
N PRO A 141 -1.52 -14.90 -51.67
CA PRO A 141 -0.54 -14.47 -52.66
C PRO A 141 -0.19 -15.53 -53.72
N LEU A 142 -0.36 -16.81 -53.37
CA LEU A 142 -0.12 -17.97 -54.24
C LEU A 142 -0.91 -17.95 -55.56
N TYR A 143 -1.98 -17.16 -55.68
CA TYR A 143 -2.74 -17.02 -56.92
C TYR A 143 -2.37 -15.80 -57.77
N LEU A 144 -1.62 -14.85 -57.22
CA LEU A 144 -1.60 -13.51 -57.80
C LEU A 144 -0.19 -12.89 -57.94
N TYR A 145 0.84 -13.39 -57.24
CA TYR A 145 2.24 -12.92 -57.43
C TYR A 145 3.37 -13.90 -57.13
N ASP A 146 4.41 -13.83 -57.96
CA ASP A 146 5.77 -14.29 -57.66
C ASP A 146 6.79 -13.39 -58.41
N ASP A 147 7.29 -12.34 -57.73
CA ASP A 147 8.31 -11.44 -58.31
C ASP A 147 9.62 -11.40 -57.49
N ASP A 148 9.91 -12.47 -56.73
CA ASP A 148 11.28 -12.72 -56.28
C ASP A 148 11.97 -13.69 -57.26
N LYS A 149 12.30 -13.13 -58.42
CA LYS A 149 13.40 -13.58 -59.30
C LYS A 149 13.26 -15.01 -59.84
N ILE A 150 12.54 -15.12 -60.95
CA ILE A 150 13.00 -15.96 -62.07
C ILE A 150 14.22 -15.25 -62.71
N SER A 151 15.28 -15.04 -61.93
CA SER A 151 16.61 -14.74 -62.48
C SER A 151 17.41 -16.03 -62.41
N ASP A 152 17.47 -16.72 -63.54
CA ASP A 152 18.18 -17.98 -63.79
C ASP A 152 19.73 -17.84 -63.72
N TYR A 153 20.27 -16.95 -62.88
CA TYR A 153 21.69 -16.64 -62.90
C TYR A 153 22.31 -16.64 -61.50
N ASP A 154 22.95 -17.76 -61.17
CA ASP A 154 24.02 -17.80 -60.18
C ASP A 154 25.32 -17.27 -60.86
N PRO A 155 25.80 -16.07 -60.50
CA PRO A 155 26.97 -15.47 -61.13
C PRO A 155 28.29 -16.19 -60.79
N VAL A 156 28.28 -17.16 -59.87
CA VAL A 156 29.47 -17.93 -59.46
C VAL A 156 29.57 -19.25 -60.24
N THR A 157 28.44 -19.89 -60.56
CA THR A 157 28.42 -21.22 -61.20
C THR A 157 27.98 -21.21 -62.66
N GLY A 158 27.24 -20.20 -63.11
CA GLY A 158 26.74 -20.10 -64.48
C GLY A 158 25.64 -21.12 -64.84
N GLU A 159 25.03 -21.80 -63.88
CA GLU A 159 23.90 -22.72 -64.10
C GLU A 159 22.54 -22.04 -63.87
N ILE A 160 21.58 -22.40 -64.74
CA ILE A 160 20.15 -22.06 -64.65
C ILE A 160 19.51 -22.98 -63.62
N ASN A 161 18.93 -22.43 -62.55
CA ASN A 161 18.26 -23.22 -61.52
C ASN A 161 16.89 -23.70 -62.05
N THR A 162 16.79 -24.96 -62.48
CA THR A 162 15.62 -25.48 -63.24
C THR A 162 14.49 -26.07 -62.39
N LYS A 163 14.53 -25.97 -61.05
CA LYS A 163 13.45 -26.50 -60.20
C LYS A 163 12.52 -25.40 -59.73
N LEU A 164 11.46 -25.20 -60.50
CA LEU A 164 10.25 -24.54 -60.00
C LEU A 164 9.66 -25.35 -58.86
N THR A 165 9.06 -24.69 -57.88
CA THR A 165 8.15 -25.35 -56.94
C THR A 165 6.94 -25.90 -57.72
N PRO A 166 6.23 -26.93 -57.21
CA PRO A 166 5.03 -27.46 -57.86
C PRO A 166 4.00 -26.36 -58.20
N ASP A 167 3.87 -25.35 -57.34
CA ASP A 167 2.97 -24.22 -57.52
C ASP A 167 3.45 -23.26 -58.61
N GLN A 168 4.74 -22.92 -58.63
CA GLN A 168 5.36 -22.13 -59.70
C GLN A 168 5.23 -22.84 -61.07
N GLN A 169 5.35 -24.16 -61.09
CA GLN A 169 5.20 -24.95 -62.31
C GLN A 169 3.74 -24.98 -62.79
N ARG A 170 2.78 -25.15 -61.88
CA ARG A 170 1.34 -25.11 -62.17
C ARG A 170 0.92 -23.73 -62.67
N PHE A 171 1.44 -22.65 -62.08
CA PHE A 171 1.21 -21.29 -62.53
C PHE A 171 1.76 -21.07 -63.95
N ARG A 172 3.02 -21.46 -64.19
CA ARG A 172 3.66 -21.34 -65.52
C ARG A 172 2.91 -22.09 -66.60
N GLU A 173 2.47 -23.33 -66.34
CA GLU A 173 1.73 -24.16 -67.30
C GLU A 173 0.32 -23.61 -67.59
N LYS A 174 -0.31 -23.00 -66.59
CA LYS A 174 -1.68 -22.50 -66.69
C LYS A 174 -1.75 -21.11 -67.34
N TYR A 175 -0.82 -20.20 -67.02
CA TYR A 175 -0.95 -18.78 -67.35
C TYR A 175 0.14 -18.19 -68.24
N CYS A 176 1.29 -18.86 -68.38
CA CYS A 176 2.42 -18.35 -69.16
C CYS A 176 2.62 -19.12 -70.47
N GLU A 177 3.07 -18.41 -71.51
CA GLU A 177 3.56 -19.01 -72.75
C GLU A 177 5.03 -18.64 -72.96
N TYR A 178 5.80 -19.54 -73.55
CA TYR A 178 7.21 -19.30 -73.83
C TYR A 178 7.36 -18.55 -75.16
N VAL A 179 7.75 -17.27 -75.10
CA VAL A 179 7.83 -16.38 -76.26
C VAL A 179 9.15 -15.60 -76.20
N ASP A 180 9.92 -15.62 -77.30
CA ASP A 180 11.21 -14.92 -77.46
C ASP A 180 12.26 -15.23 -76.39
N GLY A 181 12.34 -16.49 -75.93
CA GLY A 181 13.37 -16.94 -74.99
C GLY A 181 13.06 -16.70 -73.51
N GLN A 182 11.87 -16.14 -73.20
CA GLN A 182 11.38 -15.96 -71.84
C GLN A 182 9.94 -16.45 -71.71
N TYR A 183 9.55 -16.92 -70.53
CA TYR A 183 8.14 -17.15 -70.23
C TYR A 183 7.47 -15.80 -70.01
N ARG A 184 6.40 -15.54 -70.75
CA ARG A 184 5.55 -14.34 -70.60
C ARG A 184 4.17 -14.78 -70.13
N VAL A 185 3.57 -14.06 -69.20
CA VAL A 185 2.15 -14.22 -68.87
C VAL A 185 1.34 -13.91 -70.13
N CYS A 186 0.53 -14.87 -70.59
CA CYS A 186 -0.23 -14.79 -71.84
C CYS A 186 -1.69 -15.21 -71.71
N ARG A 187 -2.10 -15.73 -70.54
CA ARG A 187 -3.49 -16.06 -70.23
C ARG A 187 -3.87 -15.43 -68.91
N THR A 188 -5.06 -14.85 -68.89
CA THR A 188 -5.68 -14.17 -67.75
C THR A 188 -6.84 -15.00 -67.23
N THR A 189 -7.29 -14.71 -66.02
CA THR A 189 -8.47 -15.33 -65.40
C THR A 189 -9.45 -14.27 -64.96
N ASP A 190 -10.72 -14.66 -64.93
CA ASP A 190 -11.76 -13.89 -64.27
C ASP A 190 -11.90 -14.40 -62.82
N ILE A 191 -12.22 -13.50 -61.90
CA ILE A 191 -12.46 -13.81 -60.48
C ILE A 191 -13.88 -13.38 -60.15
N GLU A 192 -14.65 -14.27 -59.53
CA GLU A 192 -15.94 -13.94 -58.93
C GLU A 192 -15.78 -14.02 -57.40
N VAL A 193 -15.93 -12.87 -56.73
CA VAL A 193 -15.86 -12.79 -55.28
C VAL A 193 -17.19 -13.31 -54.71
N PRO A 194 -17.17 -14.32 -53.83
CA PRO A 194 -18.40 -14.91 -53.30
C PRO A 194 -19.16 -13.89 -52.45
N ALA A 195 -20.49 -13.84 -52.61
CA ALA A 195 -21.34 -12.97 -51.78
C ALA A 195 -21.34 -13.39 -50.31
N THR A 196 -21.25 -14.69 -50.06
CA THR A 196 -21.21 -15.30 -48.74
C THR A 196 -20.13 -16.37 -48.68
N VAL A 197 -19.43 -16.48 -47.56
CA VAL A 197 -18.59 -17.64 -47.25
C VAL A 197 -18.98 -18.16 -45.88
N ALA A 198 -19.17 -19.47 -45.74
CA ALA A 198 -19.56 -20.11 -44.48
C ALA A 198 -20.86 -19.56 -43.84
N GLY A 199 -21.83 -19.15 -44.67
CA GLY A 199 -23.09 -18.55 -44.22
C GLY A 199 -22.98 -17.08 -43.80
N ALA A 200 -21.78 -16.48 -43.89
CA ALA A 200 -21.56 -15.09 -43.51
C ALA A 200 -21.37 -14.18 -44.73
N ASP A 201 -21.90 -12.97 -44.64
CA ASP A 201 -21.81 -11.98 -45.71
C ASP A 201 -20.38 -11.43 -45.83
N ILE A 202 -19.87 -11.41 -47.07
CA ILE A 202 -18.62 -10.74 -47.41
C ILE A 202 -18.90 -9.26 -47.62
N ILE A 203 -18.48 -8.43 -46.67
CA ILE A 203 -18.81 -7.00 -46.65
C ILE A 203 -17.65 -6.10 -47.08
N ALA A 204 -16.43 -6.61 -47.10
CA ALA A 204 -15.27 -5.86 -47.59
C ALA A 204 -14.20 -6.77 -48.20
N LEU A 205 -13.40 -6.21 -49.09
CA LEU A 205 -12.12 -6.81 -49.46
C LEU A 205 -11.07 -6.38 -48.45
N GLN A 206 -10.15 -7.26 -48.06
CA GLN A 206 -9.05 -6.91 -47.16
C GLN A 206 -8.08 -5.90 -47.83
N ASN A 207 -7.29 -5.21 -47.00
CA ASN A 207 -6.16 -4.41 -47.47
C ASN A 207 -5.25 -5.25 -48.39
N GLY A 208 -5.04 -4.77 -49.62
CA GLY A 208 -4.16 -5.43 -50.59
C GLY A 208 -4.67 -6.77 -51.16
N CYS A 209 -5.97 -7.06 -51.05
CA CYS A 209 -6.62 -8.32 -51.45
C CYS A 209 -6.17 -8.90 -52.82
N PHE A 210 -6.10 -8.07 -53.86
CA PHE A 210 -5.59 -8.35 -55.20
C PHE A 210 -4.42 -7.42 -55.55
N GLN A 211 -3.65 -7.01 -54.55
CA GLN A 211 -2.54 -6.10 -54.77
C GLN A 211 -1.56 -6.72 -55.76
N ASN A 212 -1.29 -5.90 -56.76
CA ASN A 212 -0.36 -6.05 -57.85
C ASN A 212 -0.80 -7.20 -58.82
N ALA A 213 -1.65 -8.16 -58.44
CA ALA A 213 -2.09 -9.34 -59.22
C ALA A 213 -1.89 -9.34 -60.76
N GLU A 214 -1.04 -10.21 -61.31
CA GLU A 214 -0.60 -10.10 -62.72
C GLU A 214 -1.45 -10.85 -63.75
N VAL A 215 -2.31 -11.79 -63.33
CA VAL A 215 -3.03 -12.70 -64.24
C VAL A 215 -4.54 -12.49 -64.25
N ILE A 216 -5.06 -11.34 -63.81
CA ILE A 216 -6.51 -11.11 -63.71
C ILE A 216 -7.02 -10.15 -64.79
N ASP A 217 -8.13 -10.49 -65.44
CA ASP A 217 -8.79 -9.61 -66.41
C ASP A 217 -10.08 -9.02 -65.85
N ASN A 218 -11.02 -9.83 -65.38
CA ASN A 218 -12.29 -9.32 -64.86
C ASN A 218 -12.50 -9.76 -63.41
N VAL A 219 -12.92 -8.84 -62.54
CA VAL A 219 -13.29 -9.16 -61.16
C VAL A 219 -14.76 -8.81 -60.93
N ILE A 220 -15.54 -9.81 -60.56
CA ILE A 220 -16.97 -9.70 -60.26
C ILE A 220 -17.15 -9.57 -58.75
N LEU A 221 -17.55 -8.40 -58.26
CA LEU A 221 -17.84 -8.12 -56.86
C LEU A 221 -19.32 -8.35 -56.54
N PRO A 222 -19.66 -8.90 -55.34
CA PRO A 222 -21.03 -9.22 -54.95
C PRO A 222 -21.76 -8.03 -54.33
N ASP A 223 -23.09 -8.03 -54.39
CA ASP A 223 -23.94 -6.98 -53.79
C ASP A 223 -23.91 -6.96 -52.24
N THR A 224 -23.29 -7.94 -51.59
CA THR A 224 -23.02 -7.94 -50.14
C THR A 224 -21.85 -7.01 -49.77
N LEU A 225 -21.01 -6.63 -50.73
CA LEU A 225 -19.84 -5.78 -50.49
C LEU A 225 -20.25 -4.35 -50.14
N ARG A 226 -19.51 -3.72 -49.23
CA ARG A 226 -19.75 -2.36 -48.74
C ARG A 226 -18.51 -1.47 -48.86
N VAL A 227 -17.31 -2.04 -48.79
CA VAL A 227 -16.04 -1.29 -48.81
C VAL A 227 -15.00 -1.96 -49.70
N LEU A 228 -14.32 -1.14 -50.51
CA LEU A 228 -13.05 -1.50 -51.14
C LEU A 228 -11.91 -0.85 -50.35
N ASN A 229 -11.22 -1.66 -49.55
CA ASN A 229 -10.15 -1.22 -48.65
C ASN A 229 -8.86 -0.83 -49.39
N GLU A 230 -7.86 -0.42 -48.62
CA GLU A 230 -6.61 0.14 -49.14
C GLU A 230 -5.87 -0.86 -50.03
N TYR A 231 -5.30 -0.36 -51.14
CA TYR A 231 -4.48 -1.16 -52.05
C TYR A 231 -5.14 -2.41 -52.65
N CYS A 232 -6.45 -2.60 -52.51
CA CYS A 232 -7.09 -3.88 -52.80
C CYS A 232 -6.91 -4.38 -54.24
N PHE A 233 -6.66 -3.52 -55.23
CA PHE A 233 -6.22 -3.87 -56.59
C PHE A 233 -4.93 -3.16 -57.02
N SER A 234 -4.23 -2.48 -56.12
CA SER A 234 -3.08 -1.61 -56.46
C SER A 234 -2.01 -2.38 -57.25
N GLY A 235 -1.64 -1.96 -58.46
CA GLY A 235 -0.66 -2.60 -59.37
C GLY A 235 -1.25 -3.69 -60.24
N SER A 236 -2.52 -3.99 -60.00
CA SER A 236 -3.46 -4.80 -60.77
C SER A 236 -3.22 -4.96 -62.27
N SER A 237 -3.13 -6.18 -62.82
CA SER A 237 -3.38 -6.38 -64.26
C SER A 237 -4.86 -6.33 -64.64
N VAL A 238 -5.75 -6.13 -63.65
CA VAL A 238 -7.21 -6.09 -63.81
C VAL A 238 -7.64 -5.12 -64.91
N LYS A 239 -8.56 -5.60 -65.74
CA LYS A 239 -9.13 -4.90 -66.88
C LYS A 239 -10.54 -4.38 -66.58
N THR A 240 -11.42 -5.16 -65.95
CA THR A 240 -12.77 -4.67 -65.57
C THR A 240 -13.15 -5.10 -64.15
N VAL A 241 -13.89 -4.24 -63.44
CA VAL A 241 -14.46 -4.50 -62.11
C VAL A 241 -15.85 -3.90 -62.05
N ASN A 242 -16.87 -4.66 -61.63
CA ASN A 242 -18.22 -4.13 -61.36
C ASN A 242 -18.26 -3.63 -59.91
N ILE A 243 -18.35 -2.31 -59.70
CA ILE A 243 -18.54 -1.77 -58.34
C ILE A 243 -20.05 -1.86 -58.03
N PRO A 244 -20.49 -2.65 -57.03
CA PRO A 244 -21.91 -2.82 -56.71
C PRO A 244 -22.56 -1.57 -56.10
N GLU A 245 -23.89 -1.42 -56.24
CA GLU A 245 -24.69 -0.34 -55.63
C GLU A 245 -24.67 -0.35 -54.10
N SER A 246 -24.16 -1.40 -53.47
CA SER A 246 -24.01 -1.49 -52.02
C SER A 246 -22.68 -0.93 -51.49
N VAL A 247 -21.72 -0.62 -52.35
CA VAL A 247 -20.42 -0.09 -51.93
C VAL A 247 -20.53 1.39 -51.58
N TYR A 248 -20.09 1.73 -50.37
CA TYR A 248 -20.04 3.11 -49.88
C TYR A 248 -18.69 3.77 -50.15
N PHE A 249 -17.59 3.01 -50.12
CA PHE A 249 -16.24 3.58 -50.04
C PHE A 249 -15.26 2.94 -51.02
N LEU A 250 -14.46 3.80 -51.65
CA LEU A 250 -13.22 3.44 -52.34
C LEU A 250 -12.03 4.04 -51.58
N CYS A 251 -11.36 3.23 -50.76
CA CYS A 251 -10.28 3.65 -49.87
C CYS A 251 -8.96 3.94 -50.62
N ASP A 252 -7.92 4.33 -49.87
CA ASP A 252 -6.65 4.80 -50.41
C ASP A 252 -5.99 3.77 -51.33
N ASN A 253 -5.54 4.24 -52.50
CA ASN A 253 -4.80 3.42 -53.47
C ASN A 253 -5.52 2.14 -53.94
N CYS A 254 -6.83 2.00 -53.75
CA CYS A 254 -7.54 0.75 -54.05
C CYS A 254 -7.37 0.27 -55.51
N PHE A 255 -7.19 1.16 -56.49
CA PHE A 255 -6.83 0.87 -57.88
C PHE A 255 -5.54 1.58 -58.33
N GLU A 256 -4.63 1.87 -57.41
CA GLU A 256 -3.36 2.51 -57.77
C GLU A 256 -2.62 1.67 -58.84
N ASN A 257 -1.98 2.29 -59.84
CA ASN A 257 -1.17 1.62 -60.87
C ASN A 257 -1.86 0.47 -61.65
N CYS A 258 -3.19 0.37 -61.65
CA CYS A 258 -3.90 -0.59 -62.52
C CYS A 258 -3.87 -0.13 -63.99
N LEU A 259 -2.77 -0.41 -64.71
CA LEU A 259 -2.51 0.16 -66.04
C LEU A 259 -3.49 -0.33 -67.13
N ARG A 260 -4.09 -1.51 -66.94
CA ARG A 260 -5.01 -2.14 -67.90
C ARG A 260 -6.48 -1.82 -67.63
N LEU A 261 -6.81 -1.29 -66.45
CA LEU A 261 -8.18 -1.04 -65.99
C LEU A 261 -8.94 -0.20 -67.02
N GLU A 262 -10.09 -0.67 -67.49
CA GLU A 262 -11.08 0.10 -68.24
C GLU A 262 -11.90 0.95 -67.26
N LYS A 263 -12.59 1.98 -67.74
CA LYS A 263 -13.20 2.97 -66.85
C LYS A 263 -14.28 2.29 -66.00
N PRO A 264 -14.13 2.18 -64.67
CA PRO A 264 -15.16 1.55 -63.85
C PRO A 264 -16.38 2.46 -63.79
N GLU A 265 -17.57 1.85 -63.75
CA GLU A 265 -18.81 2.54 -63.39
C GLU A 265 -18.82 2.71 -61.87
N ILE A 266 -18.92 3.95 -61.38
CA ILE A 266 -18.98 4.26 -59.95
C ILE A 266 -20.44 4.56 -59.60
N PRO A 267 -21.12 3.71 -58.81
CA PRO A 267 -22.51 3.90 -58.42
C PRO A 267 -22.80 5.19 -57.65
N ASP A 268 -24.08 5.58 -57.61
CA ASP A 268 -24.55 6.73 -56.86
C ASP A 268 -24.49 6.52 -55.33
N SER A 269 -24.46 5.27 -54.89
CA SER A 269 -24.27 4.88 -53.49
C SER A 269 -22.86 5.09 -52.92
N VAL A 270 -21.83 5.13 -53.78
CA VAL A 270 -20.44 5.37 -53.34
C VAL A 270 -20.36 6.79 -52.80
N VAL A 271 -20.23 6.94 -51.49
CA VAL A 271 -20.29 8.24 -50.79
C VAL A 271 -18.98 8.99 -50.90
N ALA A 272 -17.87 8.25 -50.86
CA ALA A 272 -16.54 8.86 -50.93
C ALA A 272 -15.55 7.98 -51.69
N VAL A 273 -14.72 8.64 -52.50
CA VAL A 273 -13.64 8.05 -53.27
C VAL A 273 -12.35 8.75 -52.88
N SER A 274 -11.38 8.01 -52.35
CA SER A 274 -10.09 8.56 -51.97
C SER A 274 -9.39 9.20 -53.16
N ARG A 275 -8.70 10.33 -52.93
CA ARG A 275 -7.92 11.01 -53.97
C ARG A 275 -6.85 10.10 -54.59
N SER A 276 -6.35 9.15 -53.81
CA SER A 276 -5.30 8.24 -54.24
C SER A 276 -5.83 6.96 -54.90
N ALA A 277 -7.15 6.71 -54.83
CA ALA A 277 -7.80 5.49 -55.29
C ALA A 277 -7.40 5.06 -56.71
N PHE A 278 -7.19 6.01 -57.63
CA PHE A 278 -6.87 5.75 -59.04
C PHE A 278 -5.51 6.29 -59.49
N VAL A 279 -4.57 6.54 -58.56
CA VAL A 279 -3.19 7.00 -58.85
C VAL A 279 -2.53 6.10 -59.89
N GLY A 280 -1.82 6.66 -60.86
CA GLY A 280 -1.07 5.88 -61.86
C GLY A 280 -1.94 5.14 -62.90
N THR A 281 -3.26 5.15 -62.78
CA THR A 281 -4.16 4.68 -63.86
C THR A 281 -4.32 5.75 -64.94
N LYS A 282 -4.83 5.37 -66.12
CA LYS A 282 -5.23 6.32 -67.18
C LYS A 282 -6.42 7.23 -66.77
N PHE A 283 -6.97 7.05 -65.57
CA PHE A 283 -8.09 7.82 -65.02
C PHE A 283 -7.70 8.71 -63.83
N TYR A 284 -6.41 8.80 -63.51
CA TYR A 284 -5.89 9.58 -62.38
C TYR A 284 -6.29 11.07 -62.42
N ASP A 285 -6.48 11.65 -63.61
CA ASP A 285 -6.89 13.06 -63.80
C ASP A 285 -8.40 13.22 -64.04
N ALA A 286 -9.18 12.14 -63.96
CA ALA A 286 -10.62 12.24 -64.04
C ALA A 286 -11.12 12.83 -62.72
N LYS A 287 -11.78 13.98 -62.82
CA LYS A 287 -12.85 14.37 -61.91
C LYS A 287 -13.91 13.26 -61.86
N ALA A 288 -13.63 12.14 -61.19
CA ALA A 288 -14.68 11.30 -60.66
C ALA A 288 -15.51 12.24 -59.80
N ALA A 289 -16.80 12.39 -60.10
CA ALA A 289 -17.65 13.45 -59.56
C ALA A 289 -17.80 13.41 -58.01
N LYS A 290 -17.14 12.44 -57.36
CA LYS A 290 -17.13 12.17 -55.92
C LYS A 290 -15.73 12.01 -55.31
N ALA A 291 -14.66 12.27 -56.07
CA ALA A 291 -13.31 12.34 -55.51
C ALA A 291 -13.25 13.56 -54.59
N SER A 292 -13.22 13.31 -53.29
CA SER A 292 -13.18 14.32 -52.23
C SER A 292 -11.77 14.36 -51.62
N ASP A 293 -11.44 15.41 -50.84
CA ASP A 293 -10.20 15.47 -50.03
C ASP A 293 -10.34 14.49 -48.84
N VAL A 294 -10.61 13.24 -49.17
CA VAL A 294 -10.89 12.15 -48.26
C VAL A 294 -9.80 11.11 -48.41
N TYR A 295 -9.34 10.62 -47.27
CA TYR A 295 -8.45 9.47 -47.19
C TYR A 295 -9.11 8.42 -46.31
N GLY A 296 -8.83 7.16 -46.56
CA GLY A 296 -9.47 6.09 -45.82
C GLY A 296 -8.58 4.88 -45.63
N TYR A 297 -8.59 4.36 -44.40
CA TYR A 297 -7.86 3.19 -43.95
C TYR A 297 -8.77 2.36 -43.07
N TRP A 298 -8.61 1.03 -43.11
CA TRP A 298 -9.37 0.09 -42.26
C TRP A 298 -10.88 0.38 -42.23
N MET A 299 -11.49 0.47 -43.41
CA MET A 299 -12.94 0.71 -43.60
C MET A 299 -13.50 2.03 -43.05
N ARG A 300 -12.64 2.99 -42.68
CA ARG A 300 -13.01 4.34 -42.25
C ARG A 300 -12.61 5.33 -43.33
N MET A 301 -13.47 6.31 -43.61
CA MET A 301 -13.13 7.43 -44.51
C MET A 301 -13.20 8.77 -43.78
N TYR A 302 -12.15 9.57 -43.90
CA TYR A 302 -12.00 10.87 -43.23
C TYR A 302 -12.16 11.99 -44.22
N GLY A 303 -13.07 12.93 -43.95
CA GLY A 303 -13.40 13.97 -44.90
C GLY A 303 -13.81 15.29 -44.29
N LYS A 304 -14.28 16.16 -45.17
CA LYS A 304 -14.89 17.43 -44.81
C LYS A 304 -16.24 17.57 -45.51
N GLU A 305 -17.29 17.75 -44.71
CA GLU A 305 -18.66 17.99 -45.17
C GLU A 305 -19.15 19.33 -44.64
N GLY A 306 -19.26 20.31 -45.52
CA GLY A 306 -19.51 21.69 -45.12
C GLY A 306 -18.42 22.20 -44.17
N ASP A 307 -18.79 22.62 -42.97
CA ASP A 307 -17.88 23.10 -41.92
C ASP A 307 -17.38 21.98 -40.98
N TRP A 308 -17.83 20.74 -41.16
CA TRP A 308 -17.48 19.61 -40.31
C TRP A 308 -16.37 18.77 -40.92
N LYS A 309 -15.34 18.48 -40.13
CA LYS A 309 -14.46 17.33 -40.37
C LYS A 309 -15.19 16.10 -39.87
N VAL A 310 -15.26 15.07 -40.71
CA VAL A 310 -16.07 13.89 -40.45
C VAL A 310 -15.29 12.61 -40.66
N ARG A 311 -15.68 11.57 -39.93
CA ARG A 311 -15.30 10.17 -40.17
C ARG A 311 -16.56 9.41 -40.55
N TYR A 312 -16.59 8.83 -41.73
CA TYR A 312 -17.62 7.88 -42.13
C TYR A 312 -17.28 6.51 -41.55
N VAL A 313 -18.26 5.88 -40.89
CA VAL A 313 -18.11 4.60 -40.19
C VAL A 313 -19.30 3.71 -40.51
N MET A 314 -19.06 2.42 -40.67
CA MET A 314 -20.11 1.43 -40.79
C MET A 314 -20.44 0.86 -39.41
N GLY A 315 -21.72 0.91 -39.03
CA GLY A 315 -22.17 0.31 -37.77
C GLY A 315 -22.30 -1.22 -37.86
N ASP A 316 -22.53 -1.87 -36.73
CA ASP A 316 -22.73 -3.33 -36.65
C ASP A 316 -23.95 -3.81 -37.45
N ASP A 317 -24.94 -2.95 -37.65
CA ASP A 317 -26.11 -3.20 -38.51
C ASP A 317 -25.80 -3.04 -40.01
N LEU A 318 -24.54 -2.81 -40.36
CA LEU A 318 -24.03 -2.52 -41.70
C LEU A 318 -24.58 -1.23 -42.34
N SER A 319 -25.23 -0.38 -41.53
CA SER A 319 -25.65 0.96 -41.95
C SER A 319 -24.48 1.93 -41.92
N LEU A 320 -24.54 2.94 -42.80
CA LEU A 320 -23.55 4.00 -42.86
C LEU A 320 -23.89 5.15 -41.89
N TYR A 321 -22.96 5.47 -41.00
CA TYR A 321 -23.02 6.58 -40.06
C TYR A 321 -21.90 7.59 -40.31
N VAL A 322 -22.09 8.81 -39.79
CA VAL A 322 -21.09 9.87 -39.84
C VAL A 322 -20.76 10.35 -38.43
N MET A 323 -19.48 10.34 -38.08
CA MET A 323 -18.98 10.85 -36.82
C MET A 323 -18.31 12.22 -37.04
N PRO A 324 -18.82 13.31 -36.46
CA PRO A 324 -18.13 14.60 -36.43
C PRO A 324 -16.86 14.48 -35.58
N ILE A 325 -15.70 14.77 -36.17
CA ILE A 325 -14.39 14.71 -35.50
C ILE A 325 -13.71 16.07 -35.38
N GLY A 326 -14.29 17.09 -36.00
CA GLY A 326 -13.81 18.46 -35.90
C GLY A 326 -14.77 19.45 -36.52
N TYR A 327 -14.72 20.69 -36.07
CA TYR A 327 -15.38 21.82 -36.71
C TYR A 327 -14.32 22.78 -37.29
N CYS A 328 -14.60 23.38 -38.44
CA CYS A 328 -13.69 24.34 -39.10
C CYS A 328 -14.42 25.56 -39.67
N GLY A 329 -15.68 25.76 -39.28
CA GLY A 329 -16.47 26.94 -39.62
C GLY A 329 -16.09 28.16 -38.77
N LYS A 330 -16.82 29.26 -39.00
CA LYS A 330 -16.52 30.57 -38.38
C LYS A 330 -17.54 30.99 -37.34
N ASP A 331 -18.52 30.15 -37.03
CA ASP A 331 -19.59 30.49 -36.10
C ASP A 331 -19.07 30.56 -34.66
N THR A 332 -19.70 31.41 -33.85
CA THR A 332 -19.40 31.50 -32.41
C THR A 332 -20.29 30.59 -31.56
N VAL A 333 -21.40 30.15 -32.16
CA VAL A 333 -22.38 29.20 -31.60
C VAL A 333 -22.61 28.13 -32.66
N VAL A 334 -22.40 26.87 -32.30
CA VAL A 334 -22.46 25.74 -33.24
C VAL A 334 -23.60 24.81 -32.84
N ASP A 335 -24.49 24.51 -33.76
CA ASP A 335 -25.52 23.48 -33.58
C ASP A 335 -24.94 22.12 -33.99
N TYR A 336 -24.89 21.16 -33.06
CA TYR A 336 -24.40 19.81 -33.34
C TYR A 336 -25.40 19.05 -34.22
N PRO A 337 -24.99 18.51 -35.37
CA PRO A 337 -25.91 18.01 -36.38
C PRO A 337 -26.47 16.62 -36.02
N GLU A 338 -27.76 16.39 -36.29
CA GLU A 338 -28.35 15.04 -36.26
C GLU A 338 -27.97 14.22 -37.50
N LYS A 339 -27.63 14.90 -38.61
CA LYS A 339 -27.22 14.30 -39.88
C LYS A 339 -26.13 15.13 -40.55
N ILE A 340 -25.16 14.46 -41.16
CA ILE A 340 -24.18 15.08 -42.06
C ILE A 340 -24.18 14.32 -43.39
N ALA A 341 -24.15 15.05 -44.51
CA ALA A 341 -24.24 14.49 -45.86
C ALA A 341 -25.46 13.57 -46.09
N GLY A 342 -26.54 13.74 -45.31
CA GLY A 342 -27.76 12.92 -45.38
C GLY A 342 -27.75 11.68 -44.47
N TYR A 343 -26.60 11.34 -43.88
CA TYR A 343 -26.41 10.18 -43.02
C TYR A 343 -26.59 10.55 -41.54
N PRO A 344 -27.14 9.64 -40.71
CA PRO A 344 -27.28 9.85 -39.28
C PRO A 344 -25.92 10.04 -38.60
N VAL A 345 -25.87 11.00 -37.67
CA VAL A 345 -24.70 11.19 -36.82
C VAL A 345 -24.72 10.17 -35.70
N ASN A 346 -23.63 9.42 -35.57
CA ASN A 346 -23.40 8.48 -34.47
C ASN A 346 -21.98 8.66 -33.94
N TYR A 347 -21.80 8.62 -32.63
CA TYR A 347 -20.52 8.80 -31.96
C TYR A 347 -20.16 7.51 -31.25
N ASP A 348 -19.21 6.79 -31.84
CA ASP A 348 -18.74 5.52 -31.32
C ASP A 348 -17.45 5.75 -30.53
N TYR A 349 -17.57 5.75 -29.21
CA TYR A 349 -16.46 5.97 -28.28
C TYR A 349 -15.44 4.82 -28.30
N GLU A 350 -15.87 3.59 -28.59
CA GLU A 350 -15.01 2.40 -28.61
C GLU A 350 -14.10 2.39 -29.85
N SER A 351 -14.53 3.06 -30.92
CA SER A 351 -13.76 3.24 -32.16
C SER A 351 -12.74 4.39 -32.12
N LEU A 352 -12.73 5.21 -31.06
CA LEU A 352 -11.77 6.30 -30.88
C LEU A 352 -10.42 5.72 -30.45
N ASP A 353 -9.47 5.63 -31.39
CA ASP A 353 -8.09 5.32 -31.07
C ASP A 353 -7.57 6.33 -30.03
N TYR A 354 -7.28 5.85 -28.81
CA TYR A 354 -6.73 6.64 -27.71
C TYR A 354 -5.41 7.35 -28.08
N TYR A 355 -4.79 6.93 -29.18
CA TYR A 355 -3.56 7.47 -29.75
C TYR A 355 -3.76 8.58 -30.81
N GLU A 356 -4.99 9.00 -31.13
CA GLU A 356 -5.25 10.14 -32.03
C GLU A 356 -5.59 11.44 -31.25
N PRO A 357 -4.57 12.24 -30.86
CA PRO A 357 -4.75 13.50 -30.12
C PRO A 357 -5.45 14.63 -30.90
N GLU A 358 -5.82 14.41 -32.16
CA GLU A 358 -6.58 15.38 -32.99
C GLU A 358 -8.11 15.22 -32.89
N SER A 359 -8.61 14.25 -32.14
CA SER A 359 -10.03 13.83 -32.15
C SER A 359 -11.01 14.71 -31.33
N SER A 360 -10.55 15.79 -30.69
CA SER A 360 -11.49 16.68 -29.99
C SER A 360 -12.15 17.67 -30.95
N LEU A 361 -13.49 17.64 -30.92
CA LEU A 361 -14.40 18.29 -31.86
C LEU A 361 -14.11 19.79 -32.07
N LEU A 362 -13.75 20.51 -31.00
CA LEU A 362 -13.60 21.97 -31.01
C LEU A 362 -12.20 22.46 -30.62
N SER A 363 -11.22 21.57 -30.50
CA SER A 363 -9.87 21.91 -30.01
C SER A 363 -9.14 22.99 -30.83
N SER A 364 -9.43 23.10 -32.13
CA SER A 364 -8.84 24.10 -33.03
C SER A 364 -9.72 25.35 -33.24
N CYS A 365 -10.84 25.47 -32.52
CA CYS A 365 -11.86 26.49 -32.73
C CYS A 365 -11.86 27.56 -31.63
N GLU A 366 -10.99 28.57 -31.75
CA GLU A 366 -10.90 29.67 -30.77
C GLU A 366 -12.14 30.57 -30.74
N ASN A 367 -12.92 30.60 -31.82
CA ASN A 367 -14.12 31.40 -31.99
C ASN A 367 -15.38 30.80 -31.35
N VAL A 368 -15.42 29.48 -31.16
CA VAL A 368 -16.64 28.78 -30.70
C VAL A 368 -16.76 28.89 -29.19
N SER A 369 -17.79 29.60 -28.75
CA SER A 369 -18.08 29.85 -27.34
C SER A 369 -19.23 29.01 -26.78
N GLU A 370 -20.06 28.41 -27.64
CA GLU A 370 -21.23 27.61 -27.27
C GLU A 370 -21.46 26.52 -28.33
N ILE A 371 -21.82 25.32 -27.88
CA ILE A 371 -22.29 24.23 -28.73
C ILE A 371 -23.67 23.78 -28.22
N ARG A 372 -24.63 23.61 -29.13
CA ARG A 372 -26.00 23.18 -28.82
C ARG A 372 -26.20 21.76 -29.33
N PHE A 373 -26.66 20.88 -28.43
CA PHE A 373 -26.92 19.49 -28.77
C PHE A 373 -28.40 19.24 -29.05
N PRO A 374 -28.74 18.30 -29.96
CA PRO A 374 -30.11 17.84 -30.15
C PRO A 374 -30.71 17.23 -28.88
N GLU A 375 -32.02 17.38 -28.67
CA GLU A 375 -32.71 16.88 -27.46
C GLU A 375 -32.57 15.37 -27.24
N LYS A 376 -32.45 14.60 -28.35
CA LYS A 376 -32.36 13.14 -28.32
C LYS A 376 -30.94 12.60 -28.13
N LEU A 377 -29.94 13.48 -28.04
CA LEU A 377 -28.56 13.07 -27.87
C LEU A 377 -28.37 12.43 -26.49
N ASP A 378 -27.82 11.22 -26.45
CA ASP A 378 -27.60 10.40 -25.26
C ASP A 378 -26.11 10.26 -24.89
N TYR A 379 -25.22 10.94 -25.62
CA TYR A 379 -23.78 11.01 -25.36
C TYR A 379 -23.25 12.45 -25.43
N ILE A 380 -22.01 12.65 -24.97
CA ILE A 380 -21.26 13.91 -25.13
C ILE A 380 -20.00 13.64 -25.95
N PRO A 381 -19.76 14.34 -27.08
CA PRO A 381 -18.52 14.23 -27.83
C PRO A 381 -17.34 14.85 -27.07
N LEU A 382 -16.11 14.45 -27.41
CA LEU A 382 -14.90 14.99 -26.79
C LEU A 382 -14.70 16.47 -27.14
N LEU A 383 -14.80 17.35 -26.13
CA LEU A 383 -14.67 18.81 -26.24
C LEU A 383 -13.41 19.36 -25.54
N ARG A 384 -12.47 18.49 -25.16
CA ARG A 384 -11.17 18.85 -24.57
C ARG A 384 -10.47 19.98 -25.34
N ASN A 385 -9.76 20.85 -24.61
CA ASN A 385 -8.99 21.99 -25.17
C ASN A 385 -9.85 23.01 -25.95
N SER A 386 -11.17 23.02 -25.76
CA SER A 386 -12.04 23.97 -26.44
C SER A 386 -12.19 25.30 -25.70
N TYR A 387 -12.70 26.31 -26.41
CA TYR A 387 -12.89 27.68 -25.90
C TYR A 387 -14.35 27.95 -25.48
N ILE A 388 -15.15 26.89 -25.32
CA ILE A 388 -16.55 27.00 -24.90
C ILE A 388 -16.66 27.64 -23.52
N LYS A 389 -17.72 28.43 -23.31
CA LYS A 389 -17.97 29.16 -22.05
C LYS A 389 -19.04 28.53 -21.17
N SER A 390 -19.96 27.82 -21.81
CA SER A 390 -21.07 27.10 -21.20
C SER A 390 -21.33 25.82 -21.99
N ILE A 391 -21.94 24.84 -21.33
CA ILE A 391 -22.40 23.60 -21.95
C ILE A 391 -23.75 23.21 -21.36
N ASP A 392 -24.72 22.96 -22.25
CA ASP A 392 -26.01 22.40 -21.89
C ASP A 392 -25.97 20.89 -22.17
N ILE A 393 -25.88 20.09 -21.10
CA ILE A 393 -25.82 18.63 -21.21
C ILE A 393 -27.24 18.09 -21.47
N PRO A 394 -27.48 17.35 -22.58
CA PRO A 394 -28.79 16.80 -22.89
C PRO A 394 -29.30 15.83 -21.83
N ALA A 395 -30.63 15.79 -21.65
CA ALA A 395 -31.28 14.91 -20.67
C ALA A 395 -31.18 13.42 -21.04
N GLY A 396 -30.75 13.06 -22.25
CA GLY A 396 -30.49 11.66 -22.62
C GLY A 396 -29.18 11.12 -22.05
N VAL A 397 -28.25 12.00 -21.66
CA VAL A 397 -26.89 11.62 -21.25
C VAL A 397 -26.90 10.96 -19.88
N THR A 398 -26.29 9.78 -19.78
CA THR A 398 -26.14 9.00 -18.54
C THR A 398 -24.72 9.04 -17.98
N GLU A 399 -23.73 9.39 -18.79
CA GLU A 399 -22.32 9.48 -18.39
C GLU A 399 -21.64 10.66 -19.08
N ILE A 400 -20.82 11.40 -18.33
CA ILE A 400 -19.86 12.35 -18.90
C ILE A 400 -18.54 11.60 -19.07
N PRO A 401 -18.04 11.41 -20.31
CA PRO A 401 -16.88 10.56 -20.55
C PRO A 401 -15.57 11.08 -19.94
N ILE A 402 -14.57 10.19 -19.90
CA ILE A 402 -13.18 10.49 -19.51
C ILE A 402 -12.67 11.67 -20.33
N MET A 403 -12.13 12.69 -19.65
CA MET A 403 -11.54 13.90 -20.24
C MET A 403 -12.46 14.71 -21.19
N ALA A 404 -13.78 14.50 -21.15
CA ALA A 404 -14.72 15.11 -22.10
C ALA A 404 -14.57 16.64 -22.26
N PHE A 405 -14.28 17.36 -21.17
CA PHE A 405 -14.10 18.80 -21.13
C PHE A 405 -12.72 19.22 -20.60
N GLN A 406 -11.73 18.33 -20.55
CA GLN A 406 -10.41 18.67 -20.03
C GLN A 406 -9.86 19.94 -20.71
N GLU A 407 -9.20 20.82 -19.95
CA GLU A 407 -8.60 22.07 -20.45
C GLU A 407 -9.58 23.03 -21.18
N CYS A 408 -10.90 22.91 -20.96
CA CYS A 408 -11.88 23.91 -21.44
C CYS A 408 -11.77 25.21 -20.62
N LYS A 409 -10.71 25.99 -20.88
CA LYS A 409 -10.35 27.17 -20.09
C LYS A 409 -11.37 28.30 -20.20
N GLY A 410 -12.28 28.27 -21.17
CA GLY A 410 -13.42 29.19 -21.26
C GLY A 410 -14.59 28.86 -20.33
N LEU A 411 -14.73 27.59 -19.93
CA LEU A 411 -15.91 27.07 -19.25
C LEU A 411 -16.00 27.66 -17.84
N THR A 412 -17.11 28.31 -17.53
CA THR A 412 -17.30 29.02 -16.24
C THR A 412 -18.28 28.31 -15.31
N SER A 413 -19.28 27.64 -15.87
CA SER A 413 -20.30 26.89 -15.16
C SER A 413 -20.74 25.64 -15.92
N VAL A 414 -21.19 24.61 -15.21
CA VAL A 414 -21.82 23.41 -15.79
C VAL A 414 -23.01 22.95 -14.94
N SER A 415 -24.10 22.57 -15.62
CA SER A 415 -25.26 21.93 -14.99
C SER A 415 -25.31 20.46 -15.40
N ILE A 416 -25.12 19.56 -14.45
CA ILE A 416 -25.14 18.10 -14.64
C ILE A 416 -26.57 17.59 -14.38
N PRO A 417 -27.29 17.09 -15.41
CA PRO A 417 -28.68 16.69 -15.28
C PRO A 417 -28.84 15.39 -14.48
N SER A 418 -30.07 15.11 -14.01
CA SER A 418 -30.36 13.99 -13.11
C SER A 418 -30.18 12.60 -13.72
N THR A 419 -30.10 12.53 -15.05
CA THR A 419 -29.83 11.32 -15.82
C THR A 419 -28.37 10.89 -15.74
N VAL A 420 -27.44 11.82 -15.56
CA VAL A 420 -26.01 11.51 -15.43
C VAL A 420 -25.76 10.80 -14.11
N LYS A 421 -25.15 9.62 -14.19
CA LYS A 421 -24.77 8.78 -13.04
C LYS A 421 -23.27 8.81 -12.78
N THR A 422 -22.47 9.04 -13.82
CA THR A 422 -21.01 9.01 -13.72
C THR A 422 -20.40 10.23 -14.41
N VAL A 423 -19.43 10.85 -13.73
CA VAL A 423 -18.53 11.84 -14.31
C VAL A 423 -17.14 11.23 -14.37
N GLY A 424 -16.68 10.94 -15.59
CA GLY A 424 -15.48 10.17 -15.87
C GLY A 424 -14.17 10.84 -15.40
N VAL A 425 -13.10 10.04 -15.39
CA VAL A 425 -11.75 10.49 -15.00
C VAL A 425 -11.36 11.78 -15.73
N GLY A 426 -10.98 12.80 -14.96
CA GLY A 426 -10.50 14.07 -15.51
C GLY A 426 -11.48 14.83 -16.41
N ALA A 427 -12.78 14.53 -16.36
CA ALA A 427 -13.78 15.10 -17.27
C ALA A 427 -13.73 16.63 -17.35
N PHE A 428 -13.48 17.34 -16.24
CA PHE A 428 -13.35 18.79 -16.17
C PHE A 428 -11.96 19.24 -15.67
N ALA A 429 -10.95 18.37 -15.74
CA ALA A 429 -9.60 18.70 -15.30
C ALA A 429 -9.07 19.93 -16.06
N GLU A 430 -8.37 20.83 -15.38
CA GLU A 430 -7.76 22.05 -15.95
C GLU A 430 -8.77 23.02 -16.59
N CYS A 431 -10.07 22.90 -16.31
CA CYS A 431 -11.07 23.93 -16.58
C CYS A 431 -10.87 25.11 -15.60
N SER A 432 -9.78 25.86 -15.78
CA SER A 432 -9.28 26.84 -14.81
C SER A 432 -10.23 28.01 -14.49
N ASN A 433 -11.28 28.24 -15.30
CA ASN A 433 -12.32 29.23 -15.02
C ASN A 433 -13.62 28.62 -14.47
N LEU A 434 -13.73 27.29 -14.40
CA LEU A 434 -14.91 26.60 -13.91
C LEU A 434 -15.03 26.83 -12.40
N SER A 435 -16.06 27.57 -12.01
CA SER A 435 -16.27 28.02 -10.63
C SER A 435 -17.65 27.69 -10.08
N ASP A 436 -18.56 27.21 -10.94
CA ASP A 436 -19.91 26.81 -10.57
C ASP A 436 -20.26 25.46 -11.20
N VAL A 437 -20.60 24.47 -10.37
CA VAL A 437 -21.03 23.14 -10.80
C VAL A 437 -22.33 22.83 -10.07
N LYS A 438 -23.40 22.60 -10.83
CA LYS A 438 -24.70 22.22 -10.29
C LYS A 438 -25.02 20.77 -10.65
N ILE A 439 -25.39 19.96 -9.67
CA ILE A 439 -25.77 18.56 -9.85
C ILE A 439 -27.26 18.39 -9.52
N GLU A 440 -28.08 18.08 -10.52
CA GLU A 440 -29.54 17.95 -10.38
C GLU A 440 -29.98 16.57 -9.88
N GLY A 441 -29.17 15.52 -10.12
CA GLY A 441 -29.51 14.15 -9.76
C GLY A 441 -29.37 13.84 -8.27
N ASP A 442 -30.06 12.80 -7.81
CA ASP A 442 -29.98 12.30 -6.43
C ASP A 442 -28.84 11.30 -6.20
N SER A 443 -28.08 10.96 -7.26
CA SER A 443 -26.91 10.07 -7.20
C SER A 443 -25.92 10.48 -8.28
N ILE A 444 -24.64 10.42 -7.96
CA ILE A 444 -23.54 10.73 -8.89
C ILE A 444 -22.25 10.05 -8.43
N GLU A 445 -21.50 9.46 -9.35
CA GLU A 445 -20.12 9.04 -9.11
C GLU A 445 -19.16 10.06 -9.77
N ILE A 446 -18.29 10.65 -8.96
CA ILE A 446 -17.26 11.59 -9.42
C ILE A 446 -15.92 10.86 -9.39
N GLN A 447 -15.38 10.56 -10.57
CA GLN A 447 -14.14 9.79 -10.70
C GLN A 447 -12.88 10.64 -10.48
N TRP A 448 -11.72 9.97 -10.52
CA TRP A 448 -10.40 10.54 -10.26
C TRP A 448 -10.17 11.84 -11.02
N GLY A 449 -9.73 12.89 -10.32
CA GLY A 449 -9.23 14.12 -10.95
C GLY A 449 -10.30 14.90 -11.72
N CYS A 450 -11.58 14.54 -11.58
CA CYS A 450 -12.68 15.09 -12.36
C CYS A 450 -12.64 16.63 -12.41
N PHE A 451 -12.45 17.28 -11.27
CA PHE A 451 -12.40 18.74 -11.16
C PHE A 451 -11.01 19.25 -10.78
N GLU A 452 -9.94 18.51 -11.07
CA GLU A 452 -8.58 18.95 -10.77
C GLU A 452 -8.27 20.29 -11.46
N GLN A 453 -7.60 21.21 -10.75
CA GLN A 453 -7.21 22.53 -11.28
C GLN A 453 -8.38 23.38 -11.81
N THR A 454 -9.60 23.16 -11.33
CA THR A 454 -10.73 24.09 -11.49
C THR A 454 -10.68 25.22 -10.45
N ASN A 455 -11.52 26.24 -10.62
CA ASN A 455 -11.65 27.37 -9.69
C ASN A 455 -12.85 27.23 -8.74
N LEU A 456 -13.36 26.01 -8.54
CA LEU A 456 -14.43 25.76 -7.57
C LEU A 456 -14.02 26.20 -6.17
N LYS A 457 -14.97 26.86 -5.48
CA LYS A 457 -14.85 27.24 -4.06
C LYS A 457 -15.79 26.45 -3.17
N SER A 458 -16.91 26.02 -3.74
CA SER A 458 -17.94 25.24 -3.06
C SER A 458 -18.56 24.26 -4.06
N ILE A 459 -19.00 23.10 -3.57
CA ILE A 459 -19.82 22.19 -4.36
C ILE A 459 -20.84 21.49 -3.43
N GLU A 460 -22.07 21.37 -3.90
CA GLU A 460 -23.13 20.61 -3.25
C GLU A 460 -23.34 19.29 -4.01
N LEU A 461 -23.18 18.17 -3.30
CA LEU A 461 -23.36 16.82 -3.83
C LEU A 461 -24.68 16.22 -3.35
N PRO A 462 -25.31 15.32 -4.14
CA PRO A 462 -26.47 14.58 -3.66
C PRO A 462 -26.12 13.58 -2.56
N GLY A 463 -27.12 13.13 -1.79
CA GLY A 463 -26.92 12.17 -0.70
C GLY A 463 -26.64 10.73 -1.13
N ASN A 464 -26.55 10.42 -2.43
CA ASN A 464 -26.04 9.15 -2.97
C ASN A 464 -24.81 9.38 -3.86
N ALA A 465 -23.94 10.31 -3.46
CA ALA A 465 -22.72 10.63 -4.17
C ALA A 465 -21.57 9.69 -3.77
N VAL A 466 -20.76 9.30 -4.74
CA VAL A 466 -19.48 8.59 -4.57
C VAL A 466 -18.36 9.51 -5.03
N VAL A 467 -17.48 9.90 -4.11
CA VAL A 467 -16.34 10.79 -4.40
C VAL A 467 -15.06 9.96 -4.40
N ARG A 468 -14.42 9.82 -5.57
CA ARG A 468 -13.16 9.07 -5.71
C ARG A 468 -11.95 9.93 -5.33
N SER A 469 -10.79 9.27 -5.23
CA SER A 469 -9.50 9.91 -4.91
C SER A 469 -9.22 11.12 -5.79
N SER A 470 -8.82 12.24 -5.16
CA SER A 470 -8.41 13.47 -5.86
C SER A 470 -9.45 14.03 -6.84
N ALA A 471 -10.74 13.75 -6.64
CA ALA A 471 -11.82 14.15 -7.56
C ALA A 471 -12.06 15.67 -7.60
N LEU A 472 -11.75 16.40 -6.52
CA LEU A 472 -12.04 17.83 -6.35
C LEU A 472 -10.77 18.70 -6.39
N ASN A 473 -10.92 20.01 -6.55
CA ASN A 473 -9.79 20.93 -6.69
C ASN A 473 -9.18 21.36 -5.34
N GLN A 474 -7.88 21.66 -5.36
CA GLN A 474 -7.10 22.16 -4.21
C GLN A 474 -7.62 23.47 -3.60
N GLY A 475 -8.39 24.25 -4.38
CA GLY A 475 -8.95 25.53 -3.95
C GLY A 475 -10.36 25.47 -3.33
N LEU A 476 -10.92 24.27 -3.17
CA LEU A 476 -12.23 24.04 -2.56
C LEU A 476 -12.22 24.50 -1.10
N ARG A 477 -13.24 25.25 -0.68
CA ARG A 477 -13.40 25.76 0.68
C ARG A 477 -14.55 25.11 1.43
N SER A 478 -15.60 24.69 0.72
CA SER A 478 -16.77 24.03 1.31
C SER A 478 -17.31 22.89 0.47
N LEU A 479 -17.81 21.87 1.16
CA LEU A 479 -18.45 20.70 0.57
C LEU A 479 -19.73 20.36 1.35
N SER A 480 -20.86 20.23 0.67
CA SER A 480 -22.12 19.84 1.31
C SER A 480 -22.78 18.65 0.64
N PHE A 481 -23.48 17.84 1.42
CA PHE A 481 -24.26 16.70 0.94
C PHE A 481 -25.75 16.88 1.25
N ARG A 482 -26.60 16.72 0.23
CA ARG A 482 -28.06 16.70 0.37
C ARG A 482 -28.55 15.41 1.06
N ALA A 483 -29.85 15.34 1.34
CA ALA A 483 -30.48 14.10 1.82
C ALA A 483 -30.31 12.95 0.81
N GLY A 484 -30.23 11.73 1.31
CA GLY A 484 -30.07 10.51 0.51
C GLY A 484 -29.81 9.28 1.37
N ASP A 485 -29.48 8.17 0.74
CA ASP A 485 -29.25 6.91 1.43
C ASP A 485 -27.80 6.78 1.91
N LYS A 486 -26.80 7.11 1.08
CA LYS A 486 -25.38 6.93 1.43
C LYS A 486 -24.46 7.91 0.71
N ALA A 487 -23.77 8.77 1.46
CA ALA A 487 -22.63 9.51 0.94
C ALA A 487 -21.35 8.67 1.11
N GLU A 488 -20.63 8.45 0.02
CA GLU A 488 -19.38 7.68 0.03
C GLU A 488 -18.19 8.57 -0.32
N ILE A 489 -17.31 8.78 0.67
CA ILE A 489 -16.05 9.51 0.52
C ILE A 489 -14.95 8.47 0.53
N CYS A 490 -14.47 8.07 -0.65
CA CYS A 490 -13.52 6.98 -0.80
C CYS A 490 -12.12 7.32 -0.25
N THR A 491 -11.24 6.32 -0.27
CA THR A 491 -9.83 6.46 0.12
C THR A 491 -9.18 7.68 -0.55
N ALA A 492 -8.60 8.56 0.27
CA ALA A 492 -7.91 9.79 -0.14
C ALA A 492 -8.74 10.75 -1.03
N ALA A 493 -10.07 10.69 -1.01
CA ALA A 493 -10.96 11.52 -1.84
C ALA A 493 -10.71 13.04 -1.69
N LEU A 494 -10.46 13.49 -0.46
CA LEU A 494 -10.29 14.90 -0.09
C LEU A 494 -8.91 15.15 0.55
N SER A 495 -7.98 14.20 0.42
CA SER A 495 -6.65 14.31 1.04
C SER A 495 -5.87 15.50 0.48
N GLY A 496 -5.21 16.24 1.37
CA GLY A 496 -4.39 17.40 1.04
C GLY A 496 -5.17 18.66 0.66
N LEU A 497 -6.50 18.66 0.71
CA LEU A 497 -7.33 19.84 0.47
C LEU A 497 -7.23 20.84 1.63
N SER A 498 -6.06 21.44 1.80
CA SER A 498 -5.74 22.41 2.85
C SER A 498 -6.59 23.69 2.83
N SER A 499 -7.26 23.98 1.71
CA SER A 499 -8.22 25.09 1.63
C SER A 499 -9.62 24.75 2.14
N LEU A 500 -9.95 23.46 2.31
CA LEU A 500 -11.28 23.00 2.73
C LEU A 500 -11.49 23.34 4.20
N LYS A 501 -12.43 24.25 4.48
CA LYS A 501 -12.71 24.76 5.84
C LYS A 501 -13.94 24.14 6.47
N GLU A 502 -14.94 23.80 5.65
CA GLU A 502 -16.21 23.27 6.13
C GLU A 502 -16.69 22.08 5.30
N ILE A 503 -17.27 21.11 6.00
CA ILE A 503 -18.07 20.04 5.42
C ILE A 503 -19.39 19.93 6.18
N SER A 504 -20.49 19.73 5.46
CA SER A 504 -21.81 19.58 6.07
C SER A 504 -22.60 18.46 5.41
N PHE A 505 -23.26 17.64 6.23
CA PHE A 505 -24.16 16.58 5.77
C PHE A 505 -25.59 16.94 6.16
N SER A 506 -26.54 16.69 5.26
CA SER A 506 -27.96 16.78 5.60
C SER A 506 -28.29 15.86 6.78
N PRO A 507 -29.13 16.30 7.76
CA PRO A 507 -29.54 15.46 8.88
C PRO A 507 -30.37 14.24 8.44
N ASP A 508 -30.94 14.27 7.24
CA ASP A 508 -31.74 13.19 6.67
C ASP A 508 -30.91 12.16 5.87
N LEU A 509 -29.58 12.30 5.84
CA LEU A 509 -28.68 11.37 5.16
C LEU A 509 -28.50 10.10 5.99
N LYS A 510 -28.90 8.92 5.49
CA LYS A 510 -28.99 7.70 6.32
C LYS A 510 -27.63 7.10 6.69
N GLU A 511 -26.63 7.21 5.83
CA GLU A 511 -25.29 6.65 6.04
C GLU A 511 -24.21 7.57 5.45
N ILE A 512 -23.09 7.67 6.16
CA ILE A 512 -21.88 8.36 5.71
C ILE A 512 -20.73 7.35 5.82
N TYR A 513 -20.07 7.09 4.70
CA TYR A 513 -18.84 6.29 4.65
C TYR A 513 -17.64 7.20 4.44
N ILE A 514 -16.66 7.09 5.33
CA ILE A 514 -15.39 7.84 5.33
C ILE A 514 -14.25 6.83 5.20
N GLY A 515 -13.67 6.73 4.00
CA GLY A 515 -12.58 5.79 3.72
C GLY A 515 -11.21 6.22 4.27
N ASP A 516 -10.23 5.33 4.14
CA ASP A 516 -8.86 5.57 4.60
C ASP A 516 -8.28 6.89 4.06
N LYS A 517 -7.67 7.70 4.91
CA LYS A 517 -7.06 8.99 4.54
C LYS A 517 -7.99 9.97 3.82
N ALA A 518 -9.31 9.77 3.87
CA ALA A 518 -10.28 10.54 3.09
C ALA A 518 -10.11 12.05 3.25
N PHE A 519 -9.79 12.53 4.45
CA PHE A 519 -9.62 13.93 4.83
C PHE A 519 -8.21 14.25 5.35
N SER A 520 -7.23 13.37 5.15
CA SER A 520 -5.88 13.58 5.69
C SER A 520 -5.27 14.88 5.16
N ALA A 521 -4.68 15.68 6.04
CA ALA A 521 -4.10 16.99 5.75
C ALA A 521 -5.10 17.99 5.13
N THR A 522 -6.36 17.98 5.57
CA THR A 522 -7.34 19.02 5.22
C THR A 522 -7.27 20.21 6.18
N GLY A 523 -7.81 21.36 5.75
CA GLY A 523 -7.85 22.59 6.53
C GLY A 523 -9.11 22.75 7.39
N LEU A 524 -9.82 21.66 7.68
CA LEU A 524 -11.10 21.67 8.41
C LEU A 524 -10.90 22.28 9.80
N GLU A 525 -11.78 23.19 10.22
CA GLU A 525 -11.66 23.83 11.55
C GLU A 525 -12.56 23.17 12.61
N LYS A 526 -13.66 22.55 12.15
CA LYS A 526 -14.67 21.90 12.98
C LYS A 526 -15.28 20.73 12.23
N LEU A 527 -15.54 19.63 12.93
CA LEU A 527 -16.20 18.45 12.38
C LEU A 527 -17.28 17.93 13.32
N GLU A 528 -18.52 17.87 12.84
CA GLU A 528 -19.67 17.31 13.56
C GLU A 528 -20.30 16.19 12.75
N LEU A 529 -20.30 14.98 13.32
CA LEU A 529 -20.83 13.78 12.69
C LEU A 529 -21.95 13.15 13.55
N GLY A 530 -23.00 12.70 12.88
CA GLY A 530 -24.18 12.08 13.51
C GLY A 530 -24.04 10.56 13.67
N SER A 531 -25.11 9.93 14.17
CA SER A 531 -25.28 8.46 14.31
C SER A 531 -25.24 7.66 13.00
N ASN A 532 -25.07 8.36 11.89
CA ASN A 532 -25.13 7.82 10.54
C ASN A 532 -23.72 7.44 10.04
N VAL A 533 -22.69 7.63 10.88
CA VAL A 533 -21.31 7.18 10.66
C VAL A 533 -21.05 5.92 11.48
N ARG A 534 -20.73 4.81 10.80
CA ARG A 534 -20.40 3.53 11.47
C ARG A 534 -18.91 3.38 11.76
N GLU A 535 -18.08 3.97 10.93
CA GLU A 535 -16.63 3.89 11.02
C GLU A 535 -16.00 5.20 10.53
N ILE A 536 -14.98 5.64 11.27
CA ILE A 536 -13.96 6.55 10.78
C ILE A 536 -12.74 5.68 10.49
N SER A 537 -12.41 5.48 9.21
CA SER A 537 -11.38 4.53 8.78
C SER A 537 -9.95 5.06 8.98
N HIS A 538 -8.94 4.23 8.69
CA HIS A 538 -7.56 4.46 9.09
C HIS A 538 -7.02 5.79 8.56
N SER A 539 -6.41 6.57 9.45
CA SER A 539 -5.84 7.88 9.12
C SER A 539 -6.82 8.86 8.45
N ALA A 540 -8.14 8.67 8.57
CA ALA A 540 -9.14 9.44 7.82
C ALA A 540 -8.95 10.96 7.93
N PHE A 541 -8.63 11.46 9.13
CA PHE A 541 -8.41 12.87 9.44
C PHE A 541 -6.96 13.15 9.89
N LYS A 542 -6.01 12.25 9.66
CA LYS A 542 -4.60 12.43 10.04
C LYS A 542 -4.01 13.74 9.51
N ASP A 543 -3.23 14.44 10.34
CA ASP A 543 -2.56 15.71 10.06
C ASP A 543 -3.53 16.87 9.73
N CYS A 544 -4.78 16.85 10.20
CA CYS A 544 -5.74 17.95 10.12
C CYS A 544 -5.42 19.03 11.17
N SER A 545 -4.29 19.70 11.02
CA SER A 545 -3.72 20.63 12.01
C SER A 545 -4.61 21.84 12.36
N ASP A 546 -5.56 22.20 11.50
CA ASP A 546 -6.50 23.31 11.72
C ASP A 546 -7.75 22.89 12.53
N LEU A 547 -7.99 21.59 12.70
CA LEU A 547 -9.20 21.06 13.33
C LEU A 547 -9.16 21.32 14.83
N LYS A 548 -10.13 22.08 15.36
CA LYS A 548 -10.17 22.47 16.77
C LYS A 548 -11.09 21.61 17.62
N THR A 549 -12.22 21.21 17.04
CA THR A 549 -13.23 20.43 17.75
C THR A 549 -13.77 19.32 16.86
N PHE A 550 -13.87 18.13 17.43
CA PHE A 550 -14.49 16.97 16.80
C PHE A 550 -15.63 16.46 17.68
N SER A 551 -16.80 16.21 17.09
CA SER A 551 -17.89 15.52 17.78
C SER A 551 -18.51 14.42 16.91
N LEU A 552 -18.76 13.27 17.54
CA LEU A 552 -19.43 12.13 16.93
C LEU A 552 -20.54 11.62 17.85
N SER A 553 -21.68 11.22 17.27
CA SER A 553 -22.77 10.58 17.99
C SER A 553 -23.15 9.25 17.35
N GLY A 554 -23.78 8.35 18.12
CA GLY A 554 -24.04 6.97 17.72
C GLY A 554 -22.88 6.03 18.05
N ASP A 555 -23.10 4.73 17.89
CA ASP A 555 -22.06 3.73 18.13
C ASP A 555 -21.21 3.59 16.86
N SER A 556 -19.89 3.66 17.01
CA SER A 556 -18.96 3.70 15.87
C SER A 556 -17.61 3.07 16.19
N ARG A 557 -16.84 2.76 15.14
CA ARG A 557 -15.42 2.44 15.24
C ARG A 557 -14.60 3.66 14.82
N ILE A 558 -13.61 4.03 15.63
CA ILE A 558 -12.60 5.04 15.30
C ILE A 558 -11.28 4.29 15.08
N ALA A 559 -10.94 4.07 13.82
CA ALA A 559 -9.83 3.22 13.43
C ALA A 559 -8.47 3.85 13.75
N SER A 560 -7.42 3.03 13.64
CA SER A 560 -6.07 3.45 14.01
C SER A 560 -5.61 4.70 13.25
N GLU A 561 -4.89 5.58 13.95
CA GLU A 561 -4.35 6.86 13.44
C GLU A 561 -5.39 7.87 12.90
N SER A 562 -6.69 7.68 13.12
CA SER A 562 -7.76 8.48 12.48
C SER A 562 -7.58 9.99 12.59
N PHE A 563 -7.11 10.50 13.72
CA PHE A 563 -6.85 11.92 14.03
C PHE A 563 -5.40 12.13 14.48
N MET A 564 -4.48 11.26 14.04
CA MET A 564 -3.07 11.35 14.45
C MET A 564 -2.48 12.70 14.01
N ASN A 565 -1.73 13.36 14.90
CA ASN A 565 -1.10 14.66 14.70
C ASN A 565 -2.07 15.80 14.35
N ASP A 566 -3.33 15.72 14.80
CA ASP A 566 -4.26 16.86 14.72
C ASP A 566 -3.90 17.87 15.82
N ILE A 567 -2.76 18.55 15.64
CA ILE A 567 -2.13 19.38 16.66
C ILE A 567 -2.99 20.56 17.13
N GLY A 568 -4.00 20.96 16.37
CA GLY A 568 -4.96 22.01 16.72
C GLY A 568 -6.18 21.51 17.50
N LEU A 569 -6.37 20.20 17.64
CA LEU A 569 -7.57 19.60 18.23
C LEU A 569 -7.56 19.86 19.74
N GLU A 570 -8.53 20.65 20.22
CA GLU A 570 -8.62 21.07 21.63
C GLU A 570 -9.63 20.22 22.43
N LYS A 571 -10.67 19.71 21.76
CA LYS A 571 -11.76 18.95 22.39
C LYS A 571 -12.34 17.87 21.48
N VAL A 572 -12.57 16.70 22.06
CA VAL A 572 -13.27 15.56 21.43
C VAL A 572 -14.52 15.22 22.24
N THR A 573 -15.68 15.14 21.57
CA THR A 573 -16.95 14.76 22.19
C THR A 573 -17.56 13.54 21.48
N LEU A 574 -17.63 12.41 22.16
CA LEU A 574 -18.13 11.13 21.67
C LEU A 574 -19.40 10.73 22.44
N LYS A 575 -20.54 10.66 21.75
CA LYS A 575 -21.83 10.27 22.35
C LYS A 575 -22.27 8.90 21.84
N GLY A 576 -22.20 7.87 22.68
CA GLY A 576 -22.44 6.47 22.29
C GLY A 576 -21.24 5.60 22.68
N ILE A 577 -21.25 4.34 22.25
CA ILE A 577 -20.13 3.42 22.50
C ILE A 577 -19.23 3.38 21.27
N HIS A 578 -17.97 3.78 21.48
CA HIS A 578 -16.95 3.89 20.44
C HIS A 578 -15.82 2.91 20.70
N ASN A 579 -15.44 2.14 19.69
CA ASN A 579 -14.18 1.38 19.72
C ASN A 579 -13.07 2.29 19.20
N ILE A 580 -12.22 2.79 20.10
CA ILE A 580 -11.12 3.71 19.80
C ILE A 580 -9.83 2.91 19.70
N GLU A 581 -9.29 2.82 18.49
CA GLU A 581 -8.12 1.98 18.21
C GLU A 581 -6.78 2.71 18.44
N SER A 582 -5.70 1.95 18.22
CA SER A 582 -4.32 2.37 18.43
C SER A 582 -3.99 3.67 17.71
N LEU A 583 -3.34 4.58 18.41
CA LEU A 583 -2.92 5.90 17.91
C LEU A 583 -4.04 6.79 17.36
N ALA A 584 -5.32 6.48 17.59
CA ALA A 584 -6.45 7.19 16.97
C ALA A 584 -6.40 8.72 17.15
N PHE A 585 -5.93 9.21 18.29
CA PHE A 585 -5.75 10.63 18.62
C PHE A 585 -4.30 10.94 19.01
N SER A 586 -3.33 10.09 18.66
CA SER A 586 -1.94 10.27 19.06
C SER A 586 -1.38 11.58 18.48
N GLY A 587 -0.62 12.33 19.28
CA GLY A 587 -0.01 13.59 18.86
C GLY A 587 -0.97 14.78 18.77
N CYS A 588 -2.22 14.66 19.27
CA CYS A 588 -3.13 15.79 19.43
C CYS A 588 -2.67 16.69 20.59
N LYS A 589 -1.56 17.42 20.39
CA LYS A 589 -0.84 18.13 21.47
C LYS A 589 -1.65 19.22 22.19
N SER A 590 -2.66 19.80 21.52
CA SER A 590 -3.54 20.82 22.10
C SER A 590 -4.80 20.24 22.76
N LEU A 591 -4.98 18.91 22.74
CA LEU A 591 -6.20 18.26 23.23
C LEU A 591 -6.25 18.37 24.75
N LYS A 592 -7.24 19.10 25.26
CA LYS A 592 -7.40 19.40 26.69
C LYS A 592 -8.46 18.56 27.37
N GLU A 593 -9.50 18.20 26.62
CA GLU A 593 -10.68 17.54 27.13
C GLU A 593 -11.21 16.47 26.18
N ILE A 594 -11.51 15.30 26.73
CA ILE A 594 -12.30 14.27 26.06
C ILE A 594 -13.62 14.06 26.82
N GLU A 595 -14.73 13.99 26.08
CA GLU A 595 -16.04 13.61 26.59
C GLU A 595 -16.45 12.30 25.93
N LEU A 596 -16.67 11.24 26.70
CA LEU A 596 -17.01 9.90 26.21
C LEU A 596 -17.73 9.07 27.27
N ASP A 597 -18.40 8.01 26.85
CA ASP A 597 -18.86 6.96 27.77
C ASP A 597 -17.65 6.13 28.25
N THR A 598 -17.45 6.02 29.56
CA THR A 598 -16.31 5.26 30.14
C THR A 598 -16.39 3.75 29.88
N ALA A 599 -17.48 3.25 29.30
CA ALA A 599 -17.58 1.89 28.78
C ALA A 599 -16.95 1.71 27.38
N CYS A 600 -16.57 2.79 26.69
CA CYS A 600 -15.87 2.73 25.40
C CYS A 600 -14.58 1.91 25.52
N PRO A 601 -14.34 0.92 24.63
CA PRO A 601 -13.03 0.32 24.46
C PRO A 601 -12.05 1.36 23.91
N VAL A 602 -10.94 1.58 24.62
CA VAL A 602 -9.87 2.51 24.24
C VAL A 602 -8.56 1.76 24.23
N ALA A 603 -7.84 1.79 23.11
CA ALA A 603 -6.48 1.26 23.05
C ALA A 603 -5.53 2.09 23.94
N PRO A 604 -4.57 1.47 24.66
CA PRO A 604 -3.71 2.18 25.61
C PRO A 604 -2.91 3.35 25.02
N ASP A 605 -2.57 3.26 23.73
CA ASP A 605 -1.78 4.24 22.97
C ASP A 605 -2.66 5.19 22.14
N ALA A 606 -4.00 5.11 22.25
CA ALA A 606 -4.93 5.91 21.45
C ALA A 606 -4.70 7.42 21.61
N PHE A 607 -4.24 7.86 22.78
CA PHE A 607 -4.03 9.26 23.13
C PHE A 607 -2.55 9.61 23.40
N ASP A 608 -1.61 8.76 22.96
CA ASP A 608 -0.18 9.03 23.16
C ASP A 608 0.22 10.43 22.69
N PHE A 609 1.10 11.09 23.44
CA PHE A 609 1.57 12.45 23.17
C PHE A 609 0.49 13.54 23.18
N CYS A 610 -0.69 13.29 23.77
CA CYS A 610 -1.67 14.33 24.11
C CYS A 610 -1.22 15.08 25.38
N SER A 611 -0.18 15.90 25.23
CA SER A 611 0.53 16.54 26.35
C SER A 611 -0.29 17.54 27.17
N GLU A 612 -1.38 18.10 26.60
CA GLU A 612 -2.26 19.06 27.29
C GLU A 612 -3.55 18.43 27.85
N LEU A 613 -3.72 17.10 27.72
CA LEU A 613 -4.94 16.44 28.17
C LEU A 613 -5.00 16.43 29.71
N GLU A 614 -6.02 17.10 30.27
CA GLU A 614 -6.21 17.24 31.72
C GLU A 614 -7.63 16.89 32.18
N TYR A 615 -8.61 16.84 31.27
CA TYR A 615 -10.02 16.67 31.60
C TYR A 615 -10.66 15.48 30.86
N ILE A 616 -11.45 14.71 31.60
CA ILE A 616 -12.30 13.64 31.05
C ILE A 616 -13.72 13.88 31.57
N ASN A 617 -14.71 14.00 30.69
CA ASN A 617 -16.11 14.27 31.05
C ASN A 617 -16.29 15.49 31.97
N GLY A 618 -15.53 16.56 31.74
CA GLY A 618 -15.52 17.76 32.57
C GLY A 618 -14.86 17.59 33.95
N ILE A 619 -14.35 16.41 34.29
CA ILE A 619 -13.64 16.12 35.54
C ILE A 619 -12.15 16.32 35.30
N LYS A 620 -11.51 17.13 36.16
CA LYS A 620 -10.05 17.26 36.14
C LYS A 620 -9.43 15.96 36.65
N VAL A 621 -8.63 15.28 35.82
CA VAL A 621 -8.17 13.91 36.09
C VAL A 621 -7.25 13.83 37.31
N LEU A 622 -6.40 14.83 37.46
CA LEU A 622 -5.43 14.93 38.56
C LEU A 622 -5.29 16.39 39.00
N GLY A 623 -5.39 16.66 40.30
CA GLY A 623 -5.07 17.98 40.87
C GLY A 623 -3.58 18.30 40.75
N GLU A 624 -3.21 19.56 40.96
CA GLU A 624 -1.82 20.01 40.72
C GLU A 624 -0.78 19.30 41.59
N LYS A 625 -1.15 18.86 42.79
CA LYS A 625 -0.25 18.21 43.76
C LYS A 625 -0.72 16.82 44.18
N ASP A 626 -1.79 16.32 43.57
CA ASP A 626 -2.40 15.07 43.98
C ASP A 626 -1.56 13.90 43.44
N THR A 627 -1.51 12.82 44.20
CA THR A 627 -0.83 11.56 43.87
C THR A 627 -1.81 10.45 43.50
N SER A 628 -3.10 10.76 43.40
CA SER A 628 -4.16 9.81 43.04
C SER A 628 -5.15 10.47 42.10
N PHE A 629 -5.65 9.71 41.12
CA PHE A 629 -6.66 10.18 40.17
C PHE A 629 -7.99 10.51 40.86
N ALA A 630 -8.79 11.36 40.22
CA ALA A 630 -10.17 11.63 40.64
C ALA A 630 -10.97 10.31 40.77
N PRO A 631 -11.57 10.01 41.94
CA PRO A 631 -12.22 8.71 42.20
C PRO A 631 -13.34 8.36 41.23
N GLU A 632 -13.99 9.35 40.64
CA GLU A 632 -15.10 9.17 39.71
C GLU A 632 -14.69 8.56 38.36
N ILE A 633 -13.40 8.63 38.00
CA ILE A 633 -12.87 8.18 36.70
C ILE A 633 -11.60 7.32 36.82
N SER A 634 -11.10 7.06 38.04
CA SER A 634 -9.83 6.35 38.27
C SER A 634 -9.78 4.98 37.57
N ASP A 635 -10.86 4.20 37.68
CA ASP A 635 -10.93 2.85 37.09
C ASP A 635 -10.83 2.91 35.56
N PHE A 636 -11.47 3.91 34.96
CA PHE A 636 -11.41 4.14 33.51
C PHE A 636 -9.99 4.56 33.09
N VAL A 637 -9.37 5.48 33.83
CA VAL A 637 -8.03 5.99 33.54
C VAL A 637 -7.01 4.85 33.62
N ILE A 638 -6.98 4.09 34.71
CA ILE A 638 -6.04 2.97 34.89
C ILE A 638 -6.22 1.96 33.75
N LYS A 639 -7.45 1.58 33.42
CA LYS A 639 -7.72 0.61 32.36
C LYS A 639 -7.37 1.12 30.95
N SER A 640 -7.49 2.41 30.68
CA SER A 640 -7.44 2.96 29.31
C SER A 640 -6.16 3.70 28.99
N PHE A 641 -5.33 4.01 30.00
CA PHE A 641 -4.11 4.81 29.87
C PHE A 641 -2.88 4.18 30.55
N ASP A 642 -2.97 2.97 31.13
CA ASP A 642 -1.85 2.29 31.81
C ASP A 642 -0.59 2.11 30.94
N GLY A 643 -0.76 1.92 29.63
CA GLY A 643 0.33 1.82 28.63
C GLY A 643 0.63 3.11 27.88
N SER A 644 -0.03 4.22 28.24
CA SER A 644 0.08 5.48 27.48
C SER A 644 1.39 6.22 27.77
N THR A 645 1.91 6.94 26.77
CA THR A 645 3.13 7.74 26.87
C THR A 645 2.86 9.20 26.48
N GLY A 646 3.41 10.17 27.21
CA GLY A 646 3.31 11.59 26.85
C GLY A 646 1.91 12.19 27.04
N VAL A 647 1.05 11.56 27.85
CA VAL A 647 -0.28 12.08 28.21
C VAL A 647 -0.17 13.00 29.42
N GLY A 648 -0.64 14.24 29.29
CA GLY A 648 -0.37 15.33 30.24
C GLY A 648 -0.71 15.01 31.71
N PHE A 649 -1.85 14.37 31.99
CA PHE A 649 -2.21 13.98 33.36
C PHE A 649 -1.44 12.74 33.86
N MET A 650 -1.00 11.82 32.99
CA MET A 650 -0.22 10.63 33.37
C MET A 650 1.21 11.04 33.75
N GLU A 651 1.85 11.87 32.93
CA GLU A 651 3.19 12.41 33.21
C GLU A 651 3.21 13.18 34.54
N ARG A 652 2.13 13.92 34.84
CA ARG A 652 1.97 14.62 36.12
C ARG A 652 1.76 13.66 37.29
N PHE A 653 1.00 12.59 37.09
CA PHE A 653 0.76 11.56 38.11
C PHE A 653 2.08 10.92 38.55
N VAL A 654 2.90 10.51 37.59
CA VAL A 654 4.24 9.93 37.86
C VAL A 654 5.10 10.93 38.60
N LYS A 655 5.20 12.17 38.10
CA LYS A 655 6.01 13.22 38.72
C LYS A 655 5.60 13.55 40.15
N ASN A 656 4.30 13.59 40.44
CA ASN A 656 3.79 13.87 41.78
C ASN A 656 4.09 12.71 42.73
N ASN A 657 3.95 11.46 42.28
CA ASN A 657 4.26 10.28 43.09
C ASN A 657 5.76 10.14 43.36
N VAL A 658 6.62 10.29 42.35
CA VAL A 658 8.09 10.30 42.52
C VAL A 658 8.51 11.30 43.59
N LYS A 659 7.94 12.51 43.56
CA LYS A 659 8.21 13.55 44.57
C LYS A 659 7.74 13.18 45.97
N ALA A 660 6.55 12.59 46.07
CA ALA A 660 5.99 12.17 47.35
C ALA A 660 6.85 11.07 47.99
N VAL A 661 7.24 10.07 47.20
CA VAL A 661 8.10 8.95 47.64
C VAL A 661 9.46 9.44 48.11
N VAL A 662 10.16 10.25 47.30
CA VAL A 662 11.49 10.77 47.71
C VAL A 662 11.40 11.60 48.99
N ALA A 663 10.35 12.40 49.15
CA ALA A 663 10.15 13.20 50.37
C ALA A 663 9.79 12.36 51.61
N GLU A 664 9.19 11.18 51.42
CA GLU A 664 8.84 10.24 52.49
C GLU A 664 10.04 9.38 52.90
N VAL A 665 10.77 8.85 51.92
CA VAL A 665 11.77 7.80 52.10
C VAL A 665 13.17 8.38 52.36
N THR A 666 13.45 9.60 51.92
CA THR A 666 14.79 10.21 52.02
C THR A 666 14.80 11.51 52.84
N ASN A 667 15.99 11.95 53.24
CA ASN A 667 16.19 13.27 53.84
C ASN A 667 17.61 13.84 53.59
N ASP A 668 17.80 15.12 53.87
CA ASP A 668 19.06 15.85 53.62
C ASP A 668 20.28 15.35 54.41
N LYS A 669 20.09 14.52 55.43
CA LYS A 669 21.19 13.97 56.24
C LYS A 669 21.71 12.63 55.71
N MET A 670 20.94 11.96 54.86
CA MET A 670 21.33 10.70 54.26
C MET A 670 22.40 10.97 53.18
N SER A 671 23.42 10.13 53.19
CA SER A 671 24.39 9.98 52.10
C SER A 671 23.71 9.48 50.81
N ASP A 672 24.40 9.57 49.69
CA ASP A 672 23.85 9.12 48.41
C ASP A 672 23.60 7.60 48.41
N ILE A 673 24.43 6.81 49.12
CA ILE A 673 24.22 5.36 49.29
C ILE A 673 22.99 5.04 50.13
N GLU A 674 22.80 5.72 51.26
CA GLU A 674 21.62 5.56 52.11
C GLU A 674 20.34 5.89 51.34
N LYS A 675 20.36 6.97 50.53
CA LYS A 675 19.22 7.37 49.70
C LYS A 675 18.92 6.33 48.62
N ALA A 676 19.95 5.88 47.89
CA ALA A 676 19.79 4.88 46.85
C ALA A 676 19.21 3.58 47.43
N LYS A 677 19.77 3.10 48.55
CA LYS A 677 19.30 1.89 49.22
C LYS A 677 17.86 2.01 49.70
N ALA A 678 17.50 3.11 50.36
CA ALA A 678 16.15 3.31 50.85
C ALA A 678 15.10 3.38 49.72
N LEU A 679 15.44 4.00 48.59
CA LEU A 679 14.56 4.06 47.42
C LEU A 679 14.47 2.72 46.69
N HIS A 680 15.58 1.98 46.62
CA HIS A 680 15.62 0.62 46.09
C HIS A 680 14.67 -0.28 46.88
N ASP A 681 14.80 -0.30 48.20
CA ASP A 681 13.98 -1.11 49.09
C ASP A 681 12.51 -0.73 48.99
N TRP A 682 12.22 0.58 48.90
CA TRP A 682 10.85 1.05 48.70
C TRP A 682 10.25 0.47 47.41
N ILE A 683 10.97 0.46 46.29
CA ILE A 683 10.43 -0.13 45.04
C ILE A 683 10.17 -1.63 45.19
N CYS A 684 11.11 -2.38 45.78
CA CYS A 684 10.98 -3.82 45.98
C CYS A 684 9.80 -4.16 46.92
N ASP A 685 9.56 -3.34 47.94
CA ASP A 685 8.45 -3.54 48.88
C ASP A 685 7.07 -3.18 48.29
N HIS A 686 7.02 -2.34 47.25
CA HIS A 686 5.77 -1.76 46.72
C HIS A 686 5.42 -2.23 45.31
N THR A 687 6.27 -3.05 44.70
CA THR A 687 6.06 -3.58 43.36
C THR A 687 6.12 -5.09 43.40
N ARG A 688 5.40 -5.76 42.51
CA ARG A 688 5.51 -7.21 42.30
C ARG A 688 5.79 -7.50 40.83
N TYR A 689 6.67 -8.44 40.58
CA TYR A 689 6.98 -8.85 39.21
C TYR A 689 5.79 -9.50 38.49
N ALA A 690 5.53 -9.07 37.26
CA ALA A 690 4.38 -9.47 36.47
C ALA A 690 4.58 -10.81 35.72
N GLU A 691 4.76 -11.92 36.44
CA GLU A 691 5.05 -13.23 35.84
C GLU A 691 4.02 -13.70 34.80
N GLU A 692 2.73 -13.49 35.06
CA GLU A 692 1.64 -14.04 34.24
C GLU A 692 1.32 -13.20 33.00
N ASN A 693 1.80 -11.95 32.92
CA ASN A 693 1.44 -11.04 31.83
C ASN A 693 2.59 -10.09 31.45
N VAL A 694 3.76 -10.67 31.19
CA VAL A 694 4.99 -9.94 30.84
C VAL A 694 4.89 -9.10 29.56
N PHE A 695 3.88 -9.31 28.71
CA PHE A 695 3.70 -8.57 27.44
C PHE A 695 2.69 -7.43 27.55
N HIS A 696 2.05 -7.23 28.71
CA HIS A 696 1.11 -6.14 28.90
C HIS A 696 1.83 -4.80 28.87
N ALA A 697 1.49 -3.92 27.93
CA ALA A 697 2.19 -2.65 27.72
C ALA A 697 2.28 -1.80 28.99
N GLY A 698 1.21 -1.76 29.80
CA GLY A 698 1.19 -1.01 31.05
C GLY A 698 2.29 -1.40 32.04
N ASN A 699 2.70 -2.67 32.07
CA ASN A 699 3.70 -3.18 33.00
C ASN A 699 5.14 -2.73 32.67
N HIS A 700 5.34 -2.17 31.47
CA HIS A 700 6.63 -1.65 31.00
C HIS A 700 6.78 -0.14 31.22
N THR A 701 5.82 0.52 31.87
CA THR A 701 5.80 1.97 32.07
C THR A 701 6.24 2.38 33.49
N ASP A 702 6.68 3.63 33.64
CA ASP A 702 6.94 4.25 34.95
C ASP A 702 5.67 4.50 35.79
N THR A 703 4.49 4.34 35.19
CA THR A 703 3.21 4.48 35.91
C THR A 703 2.85 3.22 36.69
N ALA A 704 3.33 2.05 36.26
CA ALA A 704 2.96 0.73 36.77
C ALA A 704 3.19 0.56 38.28
N VAL A 705 4.32 1.08 38.78
CA VAL A 705 4.69 1.03 40.20
C VAL A 705 3.72 1.84 41.06
N PHE A 706 3.14 2.91 40.51
CA PHE A 706 2.26 3.81 41.25
C PHE A 706 0.76 3.47 41.11
N THR A 707 0.39 2.52 40.26
CA THR A 707 -1.00 2.09 40.05
C THR A 707 -1.37 0.89 40.93
N ASP A 708 -1.28 -0.32 40.40
CA ASP A 708 -1.55 -1.58 41.10
C ASP A 708 -0.26 -2.26 41.59
N GLY A 709 0.90 -1.62 41.35
CA GLY A 709 2.21 -2.10 41.78
C GLY A 709 2.67 -3.32 40.98
N VAL A 710 2.25 -3.47 39.72
CA VAL A 710 2.56 -4.64 38.89
C VAL A 710 3.41 -4.23 37.70
N ALA A 711 4.69 -4.60 37.71
CA ALA A 711 5.61 -4.20 36.66
C ALA A 711 6.49 -5.36 36.19
N VAL A 712 7.09 -5.18 35.02
CA VAL A 712 8.27 -5.96 34.60
C VAL A 712 9.52 -5.11 34.75
N CYS A 713 10.68 -5.66 34.38
CA CYS A 713 11.96 -4.99 34.54
C CYS A 713 12.00 -3.53 34.02
N GLU A 714 11.35 -3.25 32.89
CA GLU A 714 11.29 -1.89 32.37
C GLU A 714 10.57 -0.92 33.33
N GLY A 715 9.44 -1.31 33.90
CA GLY A 715 8.68 -0.46 34.83
C GLY A 715 9.42 -0.19 36.14
N TYR A 716 10.11 -1.21 36.68
CA TYR A 716 10.99 -1.08 37.84
C TYR A 716 12.12 -0.08 37.55
N ALA A 717 12.90 -0.33 36.50
CA ALA A 717 14.10 0.44 36.20
C ALA A 717 13.77 1.89 35.78
N ARG A 718 12.66 2.13 35.07
CA ARG A 718 12.19 3.48 34.75
C ARG A 718 11.84 4.24 36.02
N THR A 719 11.03 3.64 36.89
CA THR A 719 10.60 4.28 38.15
C THR A 719 11.78 4.59 39.05
N TYR A 720 12.69 3.63 39.24
CA TYR A 720 13.88 3.83 40.07
C TYR A 720 14.80 4.93 39.52
N ASN A 721 14.93 5.02 38.20
CA ASN A 721 15.69 6.10 37.55
C ASN A 721 15.14 7.49 37.94
N LEU A 722 13.81 7.65 37.89
CA LEU A 722 13.14 8.89 38.26
C LEU A 722 13.32 9.22 39.76
N LEU A 723 13.18 8.21 40.64
CA LEU A 723 13.38 8.37 42.08
C LEU A 723 14.81 8.83 42.42
N LEU A 724 15.82 8.17 41.85
CA LEU A 724 17.23 8.53 42.04
C LEU A 724 17.49 9.99 41.63
N ASN A 725 16.99 10.39 40.45
CA ASN A 725 17.19 11.73 39.94
C ASN A 725 16.47 12.79 40.80
N GLU A 726 15.23 12.54 41.25
CA GLU A 726 14.53 13.45 42.17
C GLU A 726 15.25 13.53 43.54
N ALA A 727 15.92 12.47 43.98
CA ALA A 727 16.77 12.46 45.19
C ALA A 727 18.13 13.15 45.01
N GLY A 728 18.43 13.64 43.80
CA GLY A 728 19.67 14.34 43.45
C GLY A 728 20.82 13.42 43.02
N ILE A 729 20.55 12.14 42.79
CA ILE A 729 21.54 11.14 42.38
C ILE A 729 21.54 11.05 40.86
N LYS A 730 22.70 11.27 40.24
CA LYS A 730 22.85 11.13 38.79
C LYS A 730 22.71 9.66 38.40
N SER A 731 21.79 9.36 37.49
CA SER A 731 21.46 7.99 37.11
C SER A 731 21.14 7.85 35.61
N TRP A 732 21.20 6.60 35.12
CA TRP A 732 20.81 6.21 33.76
C TRP A 732 19.87 5.01 33.80
N TYR A 733 18.85 5.03 32.97
CA TYR A 733 18.08 3.86 32.56
C TYR A 733 18.82 3.20 31.39
N VAL A 734 19.15 1.93 31.55
CA VAL A 734 19.97 1.18 30.60
C VAL A 734 19.28 -0.13 30.26
N LYS A 735 19.33 -0.52 28.98
CA LYS A 735 18.66 -1.72 28.50
C LYS A 735 19.48 -2.49 27.48
N ASN A 736 19.19 -3.78 27.38
CA ASN A 736 19.53 -4.62 26.23
C ASN A 736 18.30 -5.37 25.72
N MET A 737 18.48 -6.39 24.87
CA MET A 737 17.37 -7.18 24.31
C MET A 737 16.66 -8.09 25.32
N LYS A 738 17.19 -8.27 26.53
CA LYS A 738 16.69 -9.23 27.53
C LYS A 738 16.20 -8.58 28.81
N HIS A 739 16.82 -7.49 29.24
CA HIS A 739 16.64 -6.96 30.59
C HIS A 739 17.05 -5.48 30.69
N THR A 740 16.59 -4.81 31.74
CA THR A 740 16.79 -3.38 32.00
C THR A 740 17.21 -3.11 33.43
N TRP A 741 18.08 -2.13 33.60
CA TRP A 741 18.77 -1.83 34.84
C TRP A 741 18.91 -0.32 35.02
N ASN A 742 19.47 0.06 36.17
CA ASN A 742 19.96 1.39 36.41
C ASN A 742 21.46 1.43 36.64
N ILE A 743 22.08 2.52 36.19
CA ILE A 743 23.41 2.91 36.64
C ILE A 743 23.26 4.14 37.50
N ALA A 744 23.86 4.17 38.69
CA ALA A 744 23.82 5.30 39.60
C ALA A 744 25.24 5.77 39.97
N MET A 745 25.42 7.10 40.06
CA MET A 745 26.63 7.70 40.60
C MET A 745 26.50 7.84 42.11
N ILE A 746 27.22 7.00 42.87
CA ILE A 746 27.24 7.04 44.33
C ILE A 746 28.67 7.41 44.76
N ASP A 747 28.80 8.51 45.50
CA ASP A 747 30.11 9.04 45.94
C ASP A 747 31.16 9.20 44.82
N GLY A 748 30.68 9.57 43.63
CA GLY A 748 31.52 9.79 42.44
C GLY A 748 31.96 8.51 41.73
N LYS A 749 31.49 7.34 42.16
CA LYS A 749 31.72 6.04 41.50
C LYS A 749 30.41 5.54 40.87
N ALA A 750 30.51 4.84 39.74
CA ALA A 750 29.36 4.31 39.02
C ALA A 750 29.12 2.85 39.38
N PHE A 751 27.86 2.50 39.63
CA PHE A 751 27.46 1.12 39.93
C PHE A 751 26.19 0.74 39.21
N HIS A 752 26.07 -0.54 38.84
CA HIS A 752 24.82 -1.13 38.37
C HIS A 752 23.90 -1.44 39.54
N ILE A 753 22.61 -1.21 39.37
CA ILE A 753 21.57 -1.53 40.34
C ILE A 753 20.39 -2.17 39.60
N ASP A 754 19.90 -3.30 40.11
CA ASP A 754 18.73 -4.03 39.58
C ASP A 754 17.68 -4.26 40.66
N THR A 755 16.66 -3.41 40.66
CA THR A 755 15.53 -3.53 41.59
C THR A 755 14.61 -4.73 41.27
N THR A 756 14.71 -5.34 40.09
CA THR A 756 13.82 -6.44 39.69
C THR A 756 14.33 -7.79 40.16
N TRP A 757 15.64 -8.02 40.10
CA TRP A 757 16.22 -9.26 40.61
C TRP A 757 16.37 -9.27 42.14
N ASP A 758 16.23 -8.11 42.77
CA ASP A 758 16.23 -7.93 44.22
C ASP A 758 14.79 -7.86 44.81
N ASP A 759 13.74 -8.08 43.99
CA ASP A 759 12.30 -8.05 44.34
C ASP A 759 11.85 -9.22 45.25
N GLU A 760 12.64 -10.29 45.36
CA GLU A 760 12.34 -11.48 46.18
C GLU A 760 13.45 -11.74 47.22
N GLU A 761 13.07 -11.87 48.50
CA GLU A 761 13.89 -12.25 49.67
C GLU A 761 15.10 -11.34 50.01
N ASP A 762 14.89 -10.18 50.70
CA ASP A 762 15.93 -9.38 51.39
C ASP A 762 17.31 -9.32 50.66
N SER A 763 17.26 -9.32 49.34
CA SER A 763 18.40 -9.64 48.48
C SER A 763 18.98 -8.34 47.99
N THR A 764 20.24 -8.08 48.32
CA THR A 764 21.01 -6.97 47.75
C THR A 764 22.07 -7.51 46.79
N ASN A 765 21.75 -8.60 46.11
CA ASN A 765 22.69 -9.35 45.28
C ASN A 765 23.06 -8.56 44.02
N TRP A 766 22.13 -7.72 43.54
CA TRP A 766 22.30 -6.90 42.36
C TRP A 766 22.32 -5.40 42.66
N PHE A 767 22.45 -5.04 43.94
CA PHE A 767 22.66 -3.69 44.41
C PHE A 767 24.17 -3.35 44.40
N MET A 768 24.52 -2.27 43.71
CA MET A 768 25.88 -1.73 43.58
C MET A 768 26.90 -2.69 42.93
N CYS A 769 26.53 -3.32 41.82
CA CYS A 769 27.41 -4.24 41.10
C CYS A 769 28.41 -3.53 40.16
N SER A 770 29.59 -4.13 40.05
CA SER A 770 30.60 -3.80 39.04
C SER A 770 30.37 -4.52 37.70
N ASP A 771 31.05 -4.03 36.66
CA ASP A 771 31.10 -4.69 35.35
C ASP A 771 31.76 -6.09 35.43
N LYS A 772 32.66 -6.31 36.39
CA LYS A 772 33.31 -7.62 36.58
C LYS A 772 32.29 -8.63 37.14
N GLU A 773 31.51 -8.23 38.13
CA GLU A 773 30.43 -9.05 38.71
C GLU A 773 29.35 -9.34 37.66
N LEU A 774 28.93 -8.33 36.89
CA LEU A 774 27.97 -8.50 35.81
C LEU A 774 28.47 -9.51 34.75
N ARG A 775 29.76 -9.47 34.38
CA ARG A 775 30.37 -10.45 33.48
C ARG A 775 30.44 -11.87 34.04
N LYS A 776 30.72 -12.02 35.34
CA LYS A 776 30.70 -13.34 36.01
C LYS A 776 29.30 -13.96 35.94
N ALA A 777 28.25 -13.14 35.98
CA ALA A 777 26.86 -13.55 35.83
C ALA A 777 26.39 -13.78 34.38
N GLY A 778 27.25 -13.55 33.38
CA GLY A 778 26.91 -13.70 31.96
C GLY A 778 26.27 -12.46 31.30
N GLY A 779 26.29 -11.31 31.97
CA GLY A 779 25.97 -10.00 31.39
C GLY A 779 27.21 -9.27 30.85
N ASP A 780 27.03 -8.20 30.09
CA ASP A 780 28.15 -7.36 29.63
C ASP A 780 27.69 -5.92 29.38
N HIS A 781 28.42 -4.95 29.95
CA HIS A 781 28.21 -3.51 29.77
C HIS A 781 28.18 -3.13 28.28
N SER A 782 29.00 -3.79 27.45
CA SER A 782 29.06 -3.51 26.00
C SER A 782 27.76 -3.85 25.25
N SER A 783 26.91 -4.68 25.85
CA SER A 783 25.63 -5.10 25.26
C SER A 783 24.47 -4.15 25.58
N TRP A 784 24.71 -3.11 26.39
CA TRP A 784 23.67 -2.23 26.91
C TRP A 784 23.76 -0.83 26.31
N THR A 785 22.61 -0.17 26.27
CA THR A 785 22.49 1.21 25.80
C THR A 785 21.67 2.02 26.78
N ALA A 786 22.14 3.22 27.12
CA ALA A 786 21.31 4.22 27.75
C ALA A 786 20.19 4.64 26.79
N ASP A 787 18.96 4.68 27.29
CA ASP A 787 17.76 4.96 26.49
C ASP A 787 16.89 6.01 27.19
N ILE A 788 16.15 6.83 26.44
CA ILE A 788 15.26 7.87 26.97
C ILE A 788 13.81 7.42 26.72
N PRO A 789 13.20 6.67 27.65
CA PRO A 789 11.90 6.04 27.43
C PRO A 789 10.73 7.03 27.42
N SER A 790 10.86 8.19 28.06
CA SER A 790 9.87 9.27 28.05
C SER A 790 10.53 10.63 28.31
N ASP A 791 9.78 11.72 28.11
CA ASP A 791 10.26 13.09 28.36
C ASP A 791 10.69 13.31 29.83
N LEU A 792 10.13 12.56 30.78
CA LEU A 792 10.54 12.58 32.20
C LEU A 792 11.97 12.13 32.40
N HIS A 793 12.49 11.28 31.52
CA HIS A 793 13.82 10.70 31.59
C HIS A 793 14.86 11.51 30.79
N SER A 794 14.51 12.71 30.31
CA SER A 794 15.39 13.56 29.51
C SER A 794 16.61 14.13 30.28
N PHE A 795 16.69 13.92 31.60
CA PHE A 795 17.83 14.35 32.43
C PHE A 795 19.08 13.48 32.25
N GLN A 796 18.94 12.23 31.84
CA GLN A 796 20.08 11.33 31.64
C GLN A 796 20.84 11.73 30.36
N THR A 797 21.99 12.37 30.54
CA THR A 797 22.77 12.96 29.44
C THR A 797 24.25 12.58 29.55
N GLY A 798 24.91 12.47 28.39
CA GLY A 798 26.32 12.08 28.26
C GLY A 798 26.53 10.58 28.05
N ASP A 799 27.80 10.19 27.94
CA ASP A 799 28.18 8.78 27.77
C ASP A 799 27.86 7.98 29.05
N MET A 800 27.35 6.77 28.85
CA MET A 800 27.10 5.80 29.91
C MET A 800 28.45 5.47 30.60
N PRO A 801 28.57 5.63 31.93
CA PRO A 801 29.84 5.41 32.62
C PRO A 801 30.11 3.92 32.83
N GLU A 802 31.36 3.49 32.72
CA GLU A 802 31.78 2.13 33.12
C GLU A 802 31.71 1.95 34.64
N CYS A 803 31.23 0.81 35.10
CA CYS A 803 31.08 0.47 36.51
C CYS A 803 32.29 -0.37 36.96
N THR A 804 33.47 0.24 37.02
CA THR A 804 34.73 -0.51 37.23
C THR A 804 35.00 -0.88 38.70
N VAL A 805 34.21 -0.37 39.63
CA VAL A 805 34.46 -0.43 41.07
C VAL A 805 33.70 -1.61 41.66
N MET A 806 34.40 -2.56 42.25
CA MET A 806 33.80 -3.71 42.93
C MET A 806 33.63 -3.40 44.43
N MET A 807 32.45 -3.66 44.97
CA MET A 807 32.18 -3.49 46.39
C MET A 807 32.94 -4.54 47.20
N GLY A 808 33.62 -4.11 48.26
CA GLY A 808 34.43 -4.96 49.13
C GLY A 808 35.87 -5.19 48.66
N ASP A 809 36.21 -4.99 47.39
CA ASP A 809 37.58 -5.09 46.86
C ASP A 809 38.40 -3.85 47.27
N LEU A 810 39.08 -3.94 48.42
CA LEU A 810 39.80 -2.84 49.05
C LEU A 810 41.27 -2.80 48.62
N ASP A 811 41.85 -3.95 48.27
CA ASP A 811 43.26 -4.07 47.88
C ASP A 811 43.52 -3.93 46.37
N ASP A 812 42.45 -3.73 45.58
CA ASP A 812 42.45 -3.54 44.12
C ASP A 812 42.97 -4.77 43.33
N ASP A 813 42.93 -5.98 43.90
CA ASP A 813 43.30 -7.21 43.17
C ASP A 813 42.18 -7.72 42.23
N GLY A 814 40.98 -7.15 42.39
CA GLY A 814 39.81 -7.40 41.57
C GLY A 814 38.87 -8.45 42.13
N ASP A 815 39.21 -9.17 43.18
CA ASP A 815 38.37 -10.18 43.81
C ASP A 815 38.07 -9.77 45.26
N PHE A 816 36.98 -10.30 45.83
CA PHE A 816 36.61 -10.05 47.22
C PHE A 816 36.97 -11.28 48.05
N ASP A 817 38.05 -11.20 48.82
CA ASP A 817 38.60 -12.32 49.57
C ASP A 817 39.01 -11.97 51.02
N THR A 818 39.73 -12.87 51.68
CA THR A 818 40.12 -12.68 53.09
C THR A 818 41.10 -11.53 53.33
N ALA A 819 41.88 -11.12 52.32
CA ALA A 819 42.77 -9.97 52.38
C ALA A 819 41.97 -8.67 52.54
N ASP A 820 40.86 -8.53 51.79
CA ASP A 820 39.95 -7.39 51.91
C ASP A 820 39.32 -7.29 53.28
N LEU A 821 38.93 -8.41 53.89
CA LEU A 821 38.38 -8.39 55.25
C LEU A 821 39.40 -7.92 56.28
N ALA A 822 40.67 -8.31 56.12
CA ALA A 822 41.73 -7.83 56.98
C ALA A 822 41.96 -6.32 56.79
N GLU A 823 41.92 -5.84 55.55
CA GLU A 823 42.01 -4.40 55.24
C GLU A 823 40.83 -3.62 55.81
N LEU A 824 39.59 -4.10 55.61
CA LEU A 824 38.37 -3.51 56.14
C LEU A 824 38.44 -3.37 57.67
N ARG A 825 38.87 -4.43 58.36
CA ARG A 825 39.06 -4.41 59.82
C ARG A 825 40.10 -3.37 60.24
N GLU A 826 41.24 -3.29 59.56
CA GLU A 826 42.26 -2.28 59.85
C GLU A 826 41.74 -0.86 59.57
N MET A 827 40.92 -0.67 58.52
CA MET A 827 40.27 0.61 58.23
C MET A 827 39.34 1.04 59.37
N ILE A 828 38.54 0.12 59.92
CA ILE A 828 37.66 0.38 61.07
C ILE A 828 38.49 0.73 62.33
N LEU A 829 39.47 -0.11 62.68
CA LEU A 829 40.32 0.08 63.87
C LEU A 829 41.13 1.38 63.83
N SER A 830 41.61 1.77 62.65
CA SER A 830 42.40 2.98 62.46
C SER A 830 41.55 4.24 62.27
N SER A 831 40.21 4.10 62.21
CA SER A 831 39.30 5.18 61.82
C SER A 831 39.72 5.83 60.50
N ALA A 832 40.01 4.98 59.50
CA ALA A 832 40.44 5.40 58.19
C ALA A 832 39.39 6.29 57.51
N LYS A 833 39.82 6.98 56.45
CA LYS A 833 38.90 7.78 55.65
C LYS A 833 37.89 6.83 54.99
N TYR A 834 36.60 7.14 55.13
CA TYR A 834 35.51 6.45 54.46
C TYR A 834 35.77 6.30 52.95
N ASP A 835 35.69 5.06 52.48
CA ASP A 835 35.66 4.66 51.07
C ASP A 835 34.34 3.91 50.85
N ILE A 836 33.57 4.29 49.84
CA ILE A 836 32.31 3.65 49.51
C ILE A 836 32.43 2.12 49.33
N ARG A 837 33.58 1.59 48.89
CA ARG A 837 33.79 0.14 48.76
C ARG A 837 33.78 -0.61 50.09
N SER A 838 34.07 0.10 51.18
CA SER A 838 34.10 -0.44 52.54
C SER A 838 32.74 -0.43 53.24
N ASP A 839 31.73 0.23 52.66
CA ASP A 839 30.37 0.33 53.19
C ASP A 839 29.51 -0.82 52.62
N LEU A 840 29.54 -1.96 53.30
CA LEU A 840 28.97 -3.22 52.82
C LEU A 840 27.59 -3.52 53.40
N ASP A 841 27.18 -2.78 54.44
CA ASP A 841 25.79 -2.79 54.92
C ASP A 841 24.96 -1.59 54.39
N PHE A 842 25.59 -0.72 53.60
CA PHE A 842 25.00 0.40 52.85
C PHE A 842 24.39 1.49 53.75
N ASN A 843 24.91 1.64 54.97
CA ASN A 843 24.38 2.57 55.99
C ASN A 843 25.03 3.96 55.98
N GLY A 844 26.00 4.22 55.08
CA GLY A 844 26.71 5.50 54.94
C GLY A 844 27.86 5.68 55.95
N LYS A 845 28.27 4.63 56.66
CA LYS A 845 29.32 4.67 57.69
C LYS A 845 30.28 3.51 57.47
N LEU A 846 31.44 3.63 58.13
CA LEU A 846 32.43 2.57 58.22
C LEU A 846 32.52 2.13 59.68
N ASN A 847 32.00 0.94 59.99
CA ASN A 847 31.92 0.41 61.34
C ASN A 847 31.95 -1.14 61.37
N ALA A 848 31.69 -1.73 62.54
CA ALA A 848 31.70 -3.19 62.70
C ALA A 848 30.56 -3.86 61.93
N GLY A 849 29.47 -3.15 61.65
CA GLY A 849 28.38 -3.60 60.77
C GLY A 849 28.87 -3.99 59.38
N ASP A 850 29.74 -3.17 58.78
CA ASP A 850 30.35 -3.46 57.47
C ASP A 850 31.20 -4.72 57.49
N LEU A 851 31.98 -4.93 58.55
CA LEU A 851 32.79 -6.14 58.70
C LEU A 851 31.89 -7.39 58.82
N ALA A 852 30.76 -7.28 59.51
CA ALA A 852 29.79 -8.37 59.56
C ALA A 852 29.14 -8.65 58.20
N ALA A 853 28.78 -7.61 57.44
CA ALA A 853 28.27 -7.75 56.07
C ALA A 853 29.31 -8.36 55.13
N ALA A 854 30.58 -7.97 55.26
CA ALA A 854 31.73 -8.52 54.53
C ALA A 854 31.90 -10.03 54.76
N VAL A 855 31.79 -10.46 56.02
CA VAL A 855 31.88 -11.89 56.40
C VAL A 855 30.75 -12.70 55.76
N ILE A 856 29.54 -12.14 55.66
CA ILE A 856 28.40 -12.79 55.01
C ILE A 856 28.61 -12.88 53.49
N ARG A 857 29.15 -11.81 52.87
CA ARG A 857 29.36 -11.71 51.41
C ARG A 857 30.48 -12.62 50.90
N LEU A 858 31.46 -12.99 51.74
CA LEU A 858 32.50 -13.96 51.39
C LEU A 858 31.85 -15.33 51.11
N ASP A 859 31.94 -15.80 49.86
CA ASP A 859 31.36 -17.06 49.33
C ASP A 859 31.83 -18.31 50.12
N SER A 860 31.29 -18.49 51.33
CA SER A 860 31.52 -19.62 52.23
C SER A 860 30.25 -19.87 53.02
N PRO A 861 29.45 -20.88 52.63
CA PRO A 861 28.25 -21.22 53.39
C PRO A 861 28.62 -21.57 54.84
N GLY A 862 28.09 -20.80 55.79
CA GLY A 862 28.19 -21.08 57.22
C GLY A 862 29.20 -20.26 58.03
N LEU A 863 29.80 -19.19 57.49
CA LEU A 863 30.53 -18.23 58.33
C LEU A 863 29.63 -17.07 58.75
N LYS A 864 29.46 -16.89 60.06
CA LYS A 864 28.84 -15.71 60.66
C LYS A 864 29.78 -15.13 61.71
N MET A 865 29.79 -13.81 61.84
CA MET A 865 30.52 -13.15 62.93
C MET A 865 30.04 -13.76 64.27
N GLY A 866 30.97 -14.20 65.13
CA GLY A 866 30.67 -14.85 66.41
C GLY A 866 30.21 -16.31 66.37
N ASP A 867 30.11 -16.94 65.20
CA ASP A 867 29.86 -18.39 65.02
C ASP A 867 31.22 -19.10 64.86
N ILE A 868 31.77 -19.57 65.98
CA ILE A 868 33.15 -20.04 66.09
C ILE A 868 33.23 -21.51 65.66
N ASP A 869 32.20 -22.32 65.92
CA ASP A 869 32.15 -23.73 65.52
C ASP A 869 31.51 -23.99 64.14
N ARG A 870 30.95 -22.95 63.51
CA ARG A 870 30.40 -22.94 62.15
C ARG A 870 29.17 -23.84 62.01
N ASP A 871 28.40 -23.98 63.08
CA ASP A 871 27.13 -24.71 63.06
C ASP A 871 25.96 -23.87 62.49
N GLY A 872 26.23 -22.59 62.21
CA GLY A 872 25.29 -21.62 61.66
C GLY A 872 24.53 -20.82 62.72
N LEU A 873 24.78 -21.08 64.01
CA LEU A 873 24.15 -20.43 65.17
C LEU A 873 25.21 -19.74 66.03
N ILE A 874 24.83 -18.63 66.67
CA ILE A 874 25.70 -17.92 67.61
C ILE A 874 25.20 -18.23 69.01
N THR A 875 25.91 -19.08 69.74
CA THR A 875 25.46 -19.68 70.99
C THR A 875 26.45 -19.51 72.14
N SER A 876 26.10 -20.02 73.32
CA SER A 876 27.04 -20.12 74.44
C SER A 876 28.21 -21.08 74.18
N ALA A 877 28.08 -22.00 73.21
CA ALA A 877 29.17 -22.91 72.83
C ALA A 877 30.31 -22.12 72.17
N ASP A 878 29.97 -21.21 71.26
CA ASP A 878 30.90 -20.30 70.58
C ASP A 878 31.71 -19.44 71.55
N ALA A 879 31.03 -18.86 72.53
CA ALA A 879 31.69 -18.09 73.58
C ALA A 879 32.63 -18.96 74.44
N SER A 880 32.28 -20.23 74.66
CA SER A 880 33.13 -21.16 75.41
C SER A 880 34.39 -21.53 74.61
N LEU A 881 34.25 -21.77 73.30
CA LEU A 881 35.36 -22.03 72.39
C LEU A 881 36.31 -20.84 72.27
N LEU A 882 35.76 -19.62 72.21
CA LEU A 882 36.56 -18.40 72.20
C LEU A 882 37.33 -18.21 73.51
N LEU A 883 36.72 -18.49 74.66
CA LEU A 883 37.39 -18.43 75.97
C LEU A 883 38.50 -19.47 76.11
N ASP A 884 38.31 -20.67 75.56
CA ASP A 884 39.33 -21.72 75.53
C ASP A 884 40.54 -21.28 74.67
N GLU A 885 40.28 -20.73 73.49
CA GLU A 885 41.31 -20.14 72.62
C GLU A 885 42.07 -19.00 73.31
N TYR A 886 41.35 -18.04 73.88
CA TYR A 886 41.93 -16.92 74.61
C TYR A 886 42.79 -17.39 75.79
N SER A 887 42.35 -18.43 76.49
CA SER A 887 43.10 -19.04 77.60
C SER A 887 44.40 -19.67 77.11
N LEU A 888 44.41 -20.32 75.95
CA LEU A 888 45.61 -20.90 75.30
C LEU A 888 46.61 -19.83 74.87
N MET A 889 46.12 -18.75 74.25
CA MET A 889 46.92 -17.59 73.84
C MET A 889 47.53 -16.84 75.03
N SER A 890 46.86 -16.87 76.20
CA SER A 890 47.32 -16.21 77.42
C SER A 890 48.46 -16.95 78.15
N VAL A 891 48.70 -18.23 77.82
CA VAL A 891 49.70 -19.09 78.50
C VAL A 891 50.78 -19.65 77.56
N SER A 892 50.65 -19.50 76.24
CA SER A 892 51.61 -19.97 75.23
C SER A 892 51.56 -19.16 73.93
N ASP A 893 52.64 -19.14 73.15
CA ASP A 893 52.71 -18.49 71.81
C ASP A 893 51.91 -19.23 70.72
N GLY A 894 51.09 -20.23 71.07
CA GLY A 894 50.31 -21.01 70.12
C GLY A 894 48.97 -20.34 69.83
N LYS A 895 48.82 -19.73 68.66
CA LYS A 895 47.50 -19.45 68.07
C LYS A 895 46.98 -20.73 67.42
N THR A 896 45.75 -21.13 67.73
CA THR A 896 45.05 -22.26 67.08
C THR A 896 44.01 -21.79 66.07
N PHE A 897 43.46 -20.58 66.23
CA PHE A 897 42.63 -19.94 65.22
C PHE A 897 43.43 -19.57 63.98
N THR A 898 42.84 -19.87 62.81
CA THR A 898 43.24 -19.31 61.53
C THR A 898 43.01 -17.79 61.52
N GLU A 899 43.62 -17.10 60.54
CA GLU A 899 43.39 -15.66 60.33
C GLU A 899 41.90 -15.34 60.15
N ARG A 900 41.18 -16.19 59.41
CA ARG A 900 39.73 -16.08 59.20
C ARG A 900 38.91 -16.32 60.46
N GLU A 901 39.29 -17.27 61.31
CA GLU A 901 38.64 -17.51 62.61
C GLU A 901 38.92 -16.37 63.60
N THR A 902 40.11 -15.79 63.53
CA THR A 902 40.47 -14.61 64.34
C THR A 902 39.59 -13.41 63.98
N LEU A 903 39.29 -13.22 62.69
CA LEU A 903 38.43 -12.13 62.22
C LEU A 903 36.99 -12.26 62.72
N ILE A 904 36.37 -13.43 62.62
CA ILE A 904 34.99 -13.62 63.10
C ILE A 904 34.86 -13.71 64.61
N ALA A 905 35.96 -13.97 65.33
CA ALA A 905 35.99 -14.03 66.79
C ALA A 905 36.08 -12.65 67.46
N ASP A 906 36.62 -11.64 66.77
CA ASP A 906 36.72 -10.25 67.25
C ASP A 906 35.39 -9.50 67.03
N VAL A 907 34.32 -9.94 67.71
CA VAL A 907 32.93 -9.49 67.46
C VAL A 907 32.66 -8.05 67.90
N ASN A 908 33.53 -7.48 68.74
CA ASN A 908 33.47 -6.06 69.12
C ASN A 908 34.43 -5.19 68.30
N VAL A 909 35.23 -5.81 67.41
CA VAL A 909 36.16 -5.16 66.48
C VAL A 909 37.13 -4.23 67.21
N ASP A 910 37.68 -4.68 68.35
CA ASP A 910 38.61 -3.90 69.19
C ASP A 910 40.09 -4.22 68.93
N GLY A 911 40.36 -5.18 68.04
CA GLY A 911 41.71 -5.58 67.71
C GLY A 911 42.17 -6.86 68.42
N GLN A 912 41.44 -7.31 69.46
CA GLN A 912 41.87 -8.35 70.39
C GLN A 912 40.79 -9.42 70.59
N VAL A 913 41.03 -10.65 70.15
CA VAL A 913 40.18 -11.80 70.52
C VAL A 913 40.37 -12.15 72.00
N ASN A 914 39.40 -11.81 72.84
CA ASN A 914 39.51 -11.92 74.29
C ASN A 914 38.17 -12.21 75.01
N ALA A 915 38.18 -12.18 76.34
CA ALA A 915 36.98 -12.45 77.14
C ALA A 915 35.82 -11.45 76.91
N ALA A 916 36.11 -10.24 76.40
CA ALA A 916 35.11 -9.26 75.99
C ALA A 916 34.29 -9.76 74.80
N ASP A 917 34.91 -10.39 73.81
CA ASP A 917 34.23 -10.99 72.67
C ASP A 917 33.32 -12.15 73.08
N ALA A 918 33.83 -13.04 73.92
CA ALA A 918 33.00 -14.13 74.47
C ALA A 918 31.80 -13.59 75.26
N SER A 919 31.98 -12.48 75.98
CA SER A 919 30.89 -11.82 76.70
C SER A 919 29.88 -11.18 75.74
N ALA A 920 30.34 -10.61 74.63
CA ALA A 920 29.48 -10.08 73.57
C ALA A 920 28.67 -11.20 72.89
N ILE A 921 29.29 -12.33 72.53
CA ILE A 921 28.63 -13.52 71.98
C ILE A 921 27.54 -14.03 72.92
N LEU A 922 27.84 -14.20 74.23
CA LEU A 922 26.84 -14.64 75.22
C LEU A 922 25.69 -13.64 75.37
N GLY A 923 26.01 -12.36 75.36
CA GLY A 923 25.01 -11.31 75.45
C GLY A 923 24.10 -11.28 74.22
N TYR A 924 24.67 -11.43 73.03
CA TYR A 924 23.95 -11.51 71.77
C TYR A 924 23.05 -12.75 71.69
N TYR A 925 23.58 -13.92 72.06
CA TYR A 925 22.78 -15.14 72.16
C TYR A 925 21.56 -14.95 73.07
N THR A 926 21.73 -14.25 74.19
CA THR A 926 20.63 -13.89 75.09
C THR A 926 19.64 -12.93 74.43
N TYR A 927 20.14 -11.90 73.73
CA TYR A 927 19.32 -10.92 73.01
C TYR A 927 18.41 -11.56 71.96
N ILE A 928 18.99 -12.36 71.06
CA ILE A 928 18.24 -13.11 70.04
C ILE A 928 17.26 -14.09 70.67
N SER A 929 17.67 -14.81 71.73
CA SER A 929 16.78 -15.72 72.46
C SER A 929 15.58 -15.02 73.11
N THR A 930 15.61 -13.69 73.27
CA THR A 930 14.51 -12.87 73.80
C THR A 930 13.72 -12.12 72.73
N GLY A 931 13.95 -12.42 71.45
CA GLY A 931 13.23 -11.82 70.31
C GLY A 931 13.93 -10.62 69.67
N GLY A 932 15.22 -10.40 69.94
CA GLY A 932 16.05 -9.46 69.16
C GLY A 932 16.24 -9.94 67.72
N THR A 933 16.43 -9.01 66.79
CA THR A 933 16.52 -9.28 65.34
C THR A 933 17.80 -8.77 64.69
N ASP A 934 18.58 -7.92 65.36
CA ASP A 934 19.83 -7.38 64.81
C ASP A 934 20.91 -8.45 64.68
N ASN A 935 21.92 -8.23 63.85
CA ASN A 935 23.12 -9.08 63.81
C ASN A 935 24.06 -8.77 65.01
N ILE A 936 25.05 -9.63 65.27
CA ILE A 936 25.92 -9.49 66.45
C ILE A 936 26.73 -8.20 66.46
N ALA A 937 27.15 -7.70 65.30
CA ALA A 937 27.92 -6.46 65.20
C ALA A 937 27.06 -5.22 65.50
N ALA A 938 25.84 -5.18 64.95
CA ALA A 938 24.86 -4.13 65.29
C ALA A 938 24.49 -4.17 66.79
N TYR A 939 24.40 -5.36 67.38
CA TYR A 939 24.18 -5.49 68.82
C TYR A 939 25.37 -5.00 69.66
N THR A 940 26.62 -5.24 69.24
CA THR A 940 27.81 -4.79 69.97
C THR A 940 28.03 -3.29 69.85
N GLU A 941 27.71 -2.67 68.71
CA GLU A 941 27.80 -1.21 68.53
C GLU A 941 26.77 -0.41 69.36
N ASN A 942 25.58 -0.96 69.56
CA ASN A 942 24.51 -0.31 70.31
C ASN A 942 24.70 -0.37 71.84
N LYS A 943 25.78 -1.00 72.32
CA LYS A 943 26.12 -1.16 73.74
C LYS A 943 27.34 -0.34 74.14
#